data_AF-A0A815RXE7-F1
#
_entry.id   AF-A0A815RXE7-F1
#
_cell.length_a   1.000
_cell.length_b   1.000
_cell.length_c   1.000
_cell.angle_alpha   90.00
_cell.angle_beta   90.00
_cell.angle_gamma   90.00
#
_symmetry.space_group_name_H-M   'P 1'
#
loop_
_entity.id
_entity.type
_entity.pdbx_description
1 polymer ?
#
loop_
_entity_poly.entity_id
_entity_poly.type
_entity_poly.pdbx_seq_one_letter_code
_entity_poly.pdbx_strand_id
1 'polypeptide(L)'
;MLIVYVLSKAQCLWNNNDDYNTAMLYIIAVYKYTRQNYKLLATVIHNSCKLLLEHNEDIIDILISTIKVYENIPDKSSHLYKLHLLLINELGRDEQITSLQLVNGGCHIIDNRFSEHPINELNELIKNTNEMLNRYLEQDVKEAIEQKSINKLVLLFDKMNNPKLLRTIVDTIDVSTNIERAMVYLIKAQISKLENNSLETVANLEQALLCCSNDNTLVNTIVSLIEQVSVQHILLNDIKNLNSNLNNNVDFIDQLVTSSIISNTDLPTALYYSKSLKHMNLIRKYEKSIFKGSSNKSVAFRYLDMCSISNSPTCIAANCIMAALHFYQRIQSIHSMNTIAEIYAYRNGIFDLCNNIHILAKYYLSPHMQIYFYKLSFTLIVKTNQILKHYLPKKHSSSTQLLIQKNESQFITNLLENIINTSTLSPLIQMPTSLTYDTMYLHMAGKKVLTKFLKQIKTNYSQYLLFEGVCKGWIDDSDNDHDNINNFDTIRYDCMNSLLREHQWTMNDVQTVLEWSYIHRTTDGWLLNNVKSLNTHENYKFSNVVGVRFNVEMGEIKLLFQTSKTMNDALLGIDDVVEILTHGITSAIFALEPIESFEYPLHPFQELKYAPQSLTHTNYLKTLLHSYSLIQMMLMGTEVCATSPFPMKNIYDGFMQQLPTRLQEKLQPIYSAENVWLESDELTYEKHDDGNIISYYINDFRMLIKVDGKILDTLTDSYNDLGTYFPAILRLKELLKLGALLTFIRASYIAFEKISTNIQIDDQTIEEYLAYIKRVITYPRATTSKVSEEVDEILRENNRSRWDVSLSNINDLESSIRSDLIDLDEKQLSIVVDVICISFHCEKNSTVKNHIEKWLDYDWHKDALLKFLMESAKEYRQQKYSKLLNVIKTTGINLNASDRNLKLANTKDECSWIPRIFLKNAQKSVIYGGISLQQKLVRESPKSQTRSSIAFDLAELFKIAKTK
;
A
#
# COMPACT_ATOMS: atom_id res chain seq x y z
N MET A 1 37.72 -4.21 69.13
CA MET A 1 37.58 -3.80 70.55
C MET A 1 36.43 -2.83 70.78
N LEU A 2 36.36 -1.68 70.09
CA LEU A 2 35.26 -0.71 70.28
C LEU A 2 33.87 -1.31 70.04
N ILE A 3 33.68 -2.09 68.95
CA ILE A 3 32.41 -2.78 68.65
C ILE A 3 32.04 -3.79 69.74
N VAL A 4 33.02 -4.57 70.21
CA VAL A 4 32.80 -5.56 71.29
C VAL A 4 32.42 -4.86 72.59
N TYR A 5 33.07 -3.74 72.92
CA TYR A 5 32.70 -2.93 74.08
C TYR A 5 31.26 -2.38 73.98
N VAL A 6 30.86 -1.88 72.81
CA VAL A 6 29.49 -1.37 72.59
C VAL A 6 28.45 -2.49 72.65
N LEU A 7 28.73 -3.66 72.06
CA LEU A 7 27.83 -4.81 72.11
C LEU A 7 27.74 -5.42 73.51
N SER A 8 28.84 -5.53 74.25
CA SER A 8 28.82 -5.96 75.66
C SER A 8 28.06 -4.97 76.54
N LYS A 9 28.10 -3.67 76.24
CA LYS A 9 27.34 -2.64 76.96
C LYS A 9 25.85 -2.69 76.61
N ALA A 10 25.51 -2.92 75.33
CA ALA A 10 24.14 -3.18 74.90
C ALA A 10 23.57 -4.44 75.56
N GLN A 11 24.36 -5.52 75.62
CA GLN A 11 23.96 -6.77 76.26
C GLN A 11 23.79 -6.63 77.78
N CYS A 12 24.64 -5.85 78.44
CA CYS A 12 24.49 -5.56 79.87
C CYS A 12 23.21 -4.73 80.15
N LEU A 13 22.93 -3.73 79.30
CA LEU A 13 21.68 -2.94 79.37
C LEU A 13 20.44 -3.79 79.08
N TRP A 14 20.56 -4.75 78.17
CA TRP A 14 19.49 -5.68 77.80
C TRP A 14 19.16 -6.67 78.92
N ASN A 15 20.18 -7.21 79.58
CA ASN A 15 20.00 -8.21 80.63
C ASN A 15 19.50 -7.62 81.96
N ASN A 16 19.72 -6.33 82.19
CA ASN A 16 19.26 -5.63 83.40
C ASN A 16 17.84 -5.04 83.26
N ASN A 17 17.15 -5.23 82.13
CA ASN A 17 15.79 -4.75 81.82
C ASN A 17 15.54 -3.23 81.90
N ASP A 18 16.55 -2.41 82.22
CA ASP A 18 16.31 -1.00 82.55
C ASP A 18 16.19 -0.06 81.34
N ASP A 19 16.65 -0.43 80.14
CA ASP A 19 16.39 0.38 78.93
C ASP A 19 16.65 -0.37 77.60
N TYR A 20 15.65 -1.14 77.14
CA TYR A 20 15.72 -1.88 75.87
C TYR A 20 15.89 -0.98 74.64
N ASN A 21 15.33 0.23 74.67
CA ASN A 21 15.41 1.16 73.56
C ASN A 21 16.82 1.69 73.40
N THR A 22 17.48 1.99 74.51
CA THR A 22 18.89 2.40 74.50
C THR A 22 19.81 1.24 74.11
N ALA A 23 19.54 0.01 74.56
CA ALA A 23 20.27 -1.17 74.10
C ALA A 23 20.14 -1.38 72.58
N MET A 24 18.93 -1.19 72.02
CA MET A 24 18.70 -1.23 70.58
C MET A 24 19.39 -0.10 69.82
N LEU A 25 19.46 1.11 70.38
CA LEU A 25 20.19 2.21 69.75
C LEU A 25 21.69 1.92 69.65
N TYR A 26 22.28 1.25 70.64
CA TYR A 26 23.67 0.79 70.56
C TYR A 26 23.86 -0.31 69.51
N ILE A 27 22.93 -1.27 69.40
CA ILE A 27 22.96 -2.31 68.36
C ILE A 27 22.82 -1.67 66.97
N ILE A 28 21.91 -0.70 66.81
CA ILE A 28 21.71 0.04 65.56
C ILE A 28 22.93 0.91 65.22
N ALA A 29 23.59 1.50 66.22
CA ALA A 29 24.83 2.24 66.01
C ALA A 29 25.97 1.33 65.53
N VAL A 30 26.11 0.14 66.14
CA VAL A 30 27.05 -0.89 65.67
C VAL A 30 26.69 -1.35 64.25
N TYR A 31 25.41 -1.56 63.96
CA TYR A 31 24.91 -1.93 62.63
C TYR A 31 25.24 -0.87 61.57
N LYS A 32 25.03 0.42 61.86
CA LYS A 32 25.41 1.51 60.95
C LYS A 32 26.92 1.58 60.73
N TYR A 33 27.72 1.30 61.76
CA TYR A 33 29.18 1.34 61.68
C TYR A 33 29.79 0.10 60.99
N THR A 34 29.18 -1.08 61.15
CA THR A 34 29.68 -2.35 60.60
C THR A 34 29.26 -2.63 59.16
N ARG A 35 28.45 -1.75 58.55
CA ARG A 35 28.05 -1.78 57.13
C ARG A 35 29.23 -1.89 56.13
N GLN A 36 30.48 -1.68 56.58
CA GLN A 36 31.68 -1.81 55.77
C GLN A 36 32.49 -3.11 55.98
N ASN A 37 32.12 -4.01 56.91
CA ASN A 37 32.85 -5.26 57.17
C ASN A 37 31.92 -6.48 57.37
N TYR A 38 31.51 -7.10 56.27
CA TYR A 38 30.46 -8.12 56.20
C TYR A 38 30.79 -9.49 56.83
N LYS A 39 32.06 -9.91 56.81
CA LYS A 39 32.49 -11.24 57.28
C LYS A 39 32.40 -11.40 58.81
N LEU A 40 32.63 -10.31 59.54
CA LEU A 40 32.56 -10.30 61.01
C LEU A 40 31.11 -10.30 61.51
N LEU A 41 30.21 -9.61 60.79
CA LEU A 41 28.79 -9.52 61.14
C LEU A 41 28.07 -10.87 61.00
N ALA A 42 28.30 -11.62 59.92
CA ALA A 42 27.67 -12.92 59.70
C ALA A 42 28.07 -13.98 60.75
N THR A 43 29.32 -13.95 61.21
CA THR A 43 29.83 -14.88 62.23
C THR A 43 29.26 -14.56 63.62
N VAL A 44 29.08 -13.27 63.93
CA VAL A 44 28.46 -12.80 65.18
C VAL A 44 26.96 -13.13 65.20
N ILE A 45 26.24 -12.87 64.10
CA ILE A 45 24.81 -13.21 63.98
C ILE A 45 24.58 -14.72 64.09
N HIS A 46 25.37 -15.56 63.40
CA HIS A 46 25.20 -17.02 63.47
C HIS A 46 25.36 -17.59 64.88
N ASN A 47 26.36 -17.11 65.64
CA ASN A 47 26.61 -17.59 66.99
C ASN A 47 25.65 -17.00 68.04
N SER A 48 25.15 -15.77 67.82
CA SER A 48 24.19 -15.12 68.72
C SER A 48 22.73 -15.56 68.47
N CYS A 49 22.35 -15.86 67.23
CA CYS A 49 20.97 -16.28 66.89
C CYS A 49 20.62 -17.67 67.41
N LYS A 50 21.59 -18.59 67.55
CA LYS A 50 21.34 -19.91 68.14
C LYS A 50 20.88 -19.85 69.60
N LEU A 51 21.29 -18.80 70.34
CA LEU A 51 20.89 -18.54 71.73
C LEU A 51 19.63 -17.65 71.84
N LEU A 52 19.35 -16.83 70.83
CA LEU A 52 18.20 -15.90 70.83
C LEU A 52 16.89 -16.53 70.33
N LEU A 53 16.96 -17.55 69.46
CA LEU A 53 15.80 -18.23 68.89
C LEU A 53 14.98 -19.03 69.90
N GLU A 54 15.53 -19.30 71.09
CA GLU A 54 14.79 -20.07 72.10
C GLU A 54 13.74 -19.23 72.85
N HIS A 55 13.75 -17.88 72.80
CA HIS A 55 12.99 -17.04 73.77
C HIS A 55 12.18 -15.84 73.21
N ASN A 56 12.02 -15.61 71.89
CA ASN A 56 11.13 -14.52 71.41
C ASN A 56 10.70 -14.61 69.92
N GLU A 57 9.39 -14.62 69.63
CA GLU A 57 8.80 -14.67 68.27
C GLU A 57 9.03 -13.38 67.46
N ASP A 58 9.01 -12.21 68.11
CA ASP A 58 9.18 -10.91 67.43
C ASP A 58 10.58 -10.76 66.78
N ILE A 59 11.58 -11.49 67.27
CA ILE A 59 12.94 -11.49 66.71
C ILE A 59 12.98 -12.32 65.42
N ILE A 60 12.13 -13.34 65.27
CA ILE A 60 12.03 -14.15 64.06
C ILE A 60 11.51 -13.29 62.91
N ASP A 61 10.50 -12.45 63.14
CA ASP A 61 9.96 -11.54 62.12
C ASP A 61 10.98 -10.46 61.69
N ILE A 62 11.77 -9.96 62.64
CA ILE A 62 12.88 -9.04 62.34
C ILE A 62 13.98 -9.75 61.54
N LEU A 63 14.30 -11.01 61.85
CA LEU A 63 15.28 -11.79 61.10
C LEU A 63 14.78 -12.14 59.69
N ILE A 64 13.51 -12.54 59.53
CA ILE A 64 12.89 -12.85 58.25
C ILE A 64 12.83 -11.59 57.37
N SER A 65 12.41 -10.45 57.93
CA SER A 65 12.40 -9.17 57.19
C SER A 65 13.81 -8.72 56.81
N THR A 66 14.80 -8.93 57.68
CA THR A 66 16.21 -8.66 57.38
C THR A 66 16.71 -9.56 56.24
N ILE A 67 16.41 -10.86 56.28
CA ILE A 67 16.75 -11.82 55.21
C ILE A 67 16.14 -11.41 53.86
N LYS A 68 14.87 -10.96 53.83
CA LYS A 68 14.20 -10.43 52.62
C LYS A 68 14.93 -9.20 52.05
N VAL A 69 15.43 -8.30 52.91
CA VAL A 69 16.23 -7.13 52.47
C VAL A 69 17.58 -7.55 51.86
N TYR A 70 18.13 -8.69 52.27
CA TYR A 70 19.41 -9.22 51.79
C TYR A 70 19.31 -10.09 50.52
N GLU A 71 18.12 -10.30 49.95
CA GLU A 71 17.91 -11.11 48.73
C GLU A 71 18.69 -10.59 47.50
N ASN A 72 19.05 -9.30 47.48
CA ASN A 72 19.67 -8.61 46.34
C ASN A 72 21.20 -8.43 46.40
N ILE A 73 21.91 -9.01 47.39
CA ILE A 73 23.37 -8.87 47.48
C ILE A 73 24.07 -10.10 46.86
N PRO A 74 24.97 -9.92 45.87
CA PRO A 74 25.49 -11.02 45.03
C PRO A 74 26.62 -11.86 45.66
N ASP A 75 27.11 -11.53 46.86
CA ASP A 75 28.25 -12.21 47.50
C ASP A 75 27.80 -12.86 48.81
N LYS A 76 27.28 -14.10 48.73
CA LYS A 76 26.66 -14.83 49.84
C LYS A 76 27.64 -15.86 50.43
N SER A 77 27.84 -15.85 51.75
CA SER A 77 28.57 -16.91 52.45
C SER A 77 27.66 -18.12 52.74
N SER A 78 28.21 -19.33 52.72
CA SER A 78 27.48 -20.60 52.97
C SER A 78 26.71 -20.64 54.30
N HIS A 79 27.10 -19.82 55.27
CA HIS A 79 26.49 -19.77 56.60
C HIS A 79 25.10 -19.10 56.60
N LEU A 80 24.84 -18.20 55.66
CA LEU A 80 23.53 -17.56 55.50
C LEU A 80 22.49 -18.54 54.97
N TYR A 81 22.87 -19.47 54.08
CA TYR A 81 21.97 -20.52 53.58
C TYR A 81 21.68 -21.60 54.62
N LYS A 82 22.65 -21.97 55.46
CA LYS A 82 22.42 -22.89 56.59
C LYS A 82 21.44 -22.28 57.62
N LEU A 83 21.55 -20.98 57.89
CA LEU A 83 20.60 -20.25 58.75
C LEU A 83 19.20 -20.20 58.10
N HIS A 84 19.13 -19.96 56.79
CA HIS A 84 17.88 -19.93 56.03
C HIS A 84 17.16 -21.29 56.06
N LEU A 85 17.88 -22.40 55.94
CA LEU A 85 17.32 -23.76 56.02
C LEU A 85 16.81 -24.14 57.42
N LEU A 86 17.44 -23.64 58.48
CA LEU A 86 16.94 -23.83 59.85
C LEU A 86 15.63 -23.10 60.09
N LEU A 87 15.46 -21.93 59.47
CA LEU A 87 14.26 -21.09 59.59
C LEU A 87 13.12 -21.52 58.67
N ILE A 88 13.39 -22.28 57.59
CA ILE A 88 12.36 -22.75 56.65
C ILE A 88 11.30 -23.60 57.35
N ASN A 89 11.66 -24.44 58.33
CA ASN A 89 10.68 -25.30 59.00
C ASN A 89 9.61 -24.53 59.79
N GLU A 90 9.86 -23.26 60.12
CA GLU A 90 8.95 -22.39 60.86
C GLU A 90 8.05 -21.53 59.94
N LEU A 91 8.26 -21.57 58.62
CA LEU A 91 7.46 -20.83 57.65
C LEU A 91 6.15 -21.56 57.30
N GLY A 92 5.14 -20.82 56.82
CA GLY A 92 3.94 -21.43 56.23
C GLY A 92 4.26 -22.25 54.98
N ARG A 93 3.49 -23.31 54.70
CA ARG A 93 3.81 -24.32 53.66
C ARG A 93 4.10 -23.74 52.26
N ASP A 94 3.36 -22.73 51.81
CA ASP A 94 3.61 -22.05 50.53
C ASP A 94 4.90 -21.21 50.53
N GLU A 95 5.22 -20.61 51.69
CA GLU A 95 6.45 -19.84 51.92
C GLU A 95 7.67 -20.78 52.03
N GLN A 96 7.49 -21.99 52.57
CA GLN A 96 8.50 -23.04 52.57
C GLN A 96 8.89 -23.45 51.15
N ILE A 97 7.90 -23.74 50.29
CA ILE A 97 8.15 -24.13 48.89
C ILE A 97 8.88 -23.02 48.14
N THR A 98 8.42 -21.77 48.28
CA THR A 98 9.03 -20.61 47.63
C THR A 98 10.47 -20.37 48.12
N SER A 99 10.69 -20.47 49.43
CA SER A 99 12.02 -20.30 50.02
C SER A 99 12.97 -21.44 49.63
N LEU A 100 12.49 -22.69 49.57
CA LEU A 100 13.28 -23.83 49.10
C LEU A 100 13.67 -23.68 47.63
N GLN A 101 12.79 -23.17 46.78
CA GLN A 101 13.10 -22.88 45.36
C GLN A 101 14.17 -21.79 45.22
N LEU A 102 14.09 -20.72 46.02
CA LEU A 102 15.09 -19.65 46.06
C LEU A 102 16.45 -20.15 46.58
N VAL A 103 16.45 -20.99 47.61
CA VAL A 103 17.68 -21.61 48.13
C VAL A 103 18.31 -22.52 47.08
N ASN A 104 17.51 -23.34 46.39
CA ASN A 104 17.98 -24.23 45.34
C ASN A 104 18.58 -23.47 44.15
N GLY A 105 17.87 -22.43 43.66
CA GLY A 105 18.38 -21.55 42.61
C GLY A 105 19.66 -20.80 43.01
N GLY A 106 19.73 -20.34 44.25
CA GLY A 106 20.92 -19.70 44.82
C GLY A 106 22.12 -20.65 44.93
N CYS A 107 21.90 -21.90 45.32
CA CYS A 107 22.96 -22.91 45.43
C CYS A 107 23.55 -23.28 44.07
N HIS A 108 22.72 -23.41 43.02
CA HIS A 108 23.19 -23.65 41.65
C HIS A 108 24.01 -22.50 41.05
N ILE A 109 23.78 -21.26 41.47
CA ILE A 109 24.59 -20.10 41.03
C ILE A 109 25.97 -20.11 41.71
N ILE A 110 26.04 -20.54 42.97
CA ILE A 110 27.30 -20.62 43.74
C ILE A 110 28.19 -21.76 43.22
N ASP A 111 27.60 -22.92 42.93
CA ASP A 111 28.30 -24.09 42.35
C ASP A 111 29.01 -23.74 41.03
N ASN A 112 28.42 -22.86 40.22
CA ASN A 112 28.98 -22.41 38.95
C ASN A 112 30.06 -21.30 39.06
N ARG A 113 30.24 -20.66 40.22
CA ARG A 113 31.10 -19.45 40.36
C ARG A 113 32.28 -19.58 41.32
N PHE A 114 32.27 -20.49 42.28
CA PHE A 114 33.31 -20.54 43.32
C PHE A 114 33.89 -21.96 43.49
N SER A 115 35.10 -22.18 42.99
CA SER A 115 35.81 -23.48 43.06
C SER A 115 36.46 -23.82 44.40
N GLU A 116 36.36 -22.93 45.41
CA GLU A 116 37.08 -23.08 46.68
C GLU A 116 36.18 -23.50 47.87
N HIS A 117 34.87 -23.68 47.67
CA HIS A 117 34.00 -24.22 48.71
C HIS A 117 33.98 -25.76 48.69
N PRO A 118 33.81 -26.43 49.85
CA PRO A 118 33.71 -27.90 49.88
C PRO A 118 32.44 -28.35 49.15
N ILE A 119 32.60 -28.72 47.87
CA ILE A 119 31.55 -29.16 46.92
C ILE A 119 30.61 -30.19 47.54
N ASN A 120 31.13 -31.04 48.44
CA ASN A 120 30.36 -32.08 49.11
C ASN A 120 29.26 -31.51 50.02
N GLU A 121 29.51 -30.45 50.77
CA GLU A 121 28.49 -29.86 51.66
C GLU A 121 27.40 -29.12 50.87
N LEU A 122 27.76 -28.45 49.77
CA LEU A 122 26.80 -27.76 48.92
C LEU A 122 25.91 -28.76 48.16
N ASN A 123 26.49 -29.83 47.64
CA ASN A 123 25.74 -30.89 46.97
C ASN A 123 24.81 -31.64 47.93
N GLU A 124 25.23 -31.89 49.16
CA GLU A 124 24.37 -32.48 50.19
C GLU A 124 23.20 -31.54 50.55
N LEU A 125 23.46 -30.22 50.61
CA LEU A 125 22.44 -29.21 50.82
C LEU A 125 21.42 -29.17 49.67
N ILE A 126 21.89 -29.12 48.42
CA ILE A 126 21.06 -29.15 47.21
C ILE A 126 20.22 -30.42 47.18
N LYS A 127 20.83 -31.57 47.50
CA LYS A 127 20.13 -32.85 47.56
C LYS A 127 19.02 -32.84 48.61
N ASN A 128 19.33 -32.44 49.84
CA ASN A 128 18.34 -32.40 50.93
C ASN A 128 17.19 -31.42 50.63
N THR A 129 17.51 -30.26 50.03
CA THR A 129 16.52 -29.24 49.63
C THR A 129 15.60 -29.78 48.54
N ASN A 130 16.16 -30.44 47.52
CA ASN A 130 15.37 -31.08 46.46
C ASN A 130 14.52 -32.25 46.97
N GLU A 131 15.04 -33.06 47.91
CA GLU A 131 14.28 -34.15 48.53
C GLU A 131 13.12 -33.64 49.39
N MET A 132 13.29 -32.53 50.11
CA MET A 132 12.19 -31.87 50.83
C MET A 132 11.16 -31.25 49.88
N LEU A 133 11.61 -30.51 48.86
CA LEU A 133 10.72 -29.89 47.87
C LEU A 133 9.90 -30.95 47.13
N ASN A 134 10.52 -32.05 46.72
CA ASN A 134 9.83 -33.16 46.07
C ASN A 134 8.80 -33.82 46.98
N ARG A 135 9.06 -33.98 48.28
CA ARG A 135 8.09 -34.51 49.25
C ARG A 135 6.86 -33.61 49.39
N TYR A 136 7.06 -32.29 49.44
CA TYR A 136 5.95 -31.34 49.52
C TYR A 136 5.11 -31.30 48.24
N LEU A 137 5.77 -31.26 47.07
CA LEU A 137 5.10 -31.29 45.77
C LEU A 137 4.36 -32.62 45.53
N GLU A 138 4.92 -33.75 45.95
CA GLU A 138 4.23 -35.05 45.88
C GLU A 138 2.94 -35.04 46.70
N GLN A 139 2.98 -34.47 47.91
CA GLN A 139 1.80 -34.37 48.76
C GLN A 139 0.74 -33.42 48.17
N ASP A 140 1.14 -32.30 47.55
CA ASP A 140 0.20 -31.37 46.91
C ASP A 140 -0.46 -31.96 45.65
N VAL A 141 0.26 -32.82 44.92
CA VAL A 141 -0.32 -33.57 43.80
C VAL A 141 -1.30 -34.61 44.28
N LYS A 142 -0.94 -35.37 45.32
CA LYS A 142 -1.85 -36.34 45.94
C LYS A 142 -3.13 -35.64 46.41
N GLU A 143 -3.00 -34.49 47.07
CA GLU A 143 -4.13 -33.68 47.49
C GLU A 143 -4.95 -33.15 46.31
N ALA A 144 -4.33 -32.70 45.22
CA ALA A 144 -5.02 -32.25 44.01
C ALA A 144 -5.78 -33.38 43.31
N ILE A 145 -5.22 -34.59 43.31
CA ILE A 145 -5.86 -35.82 42.78
C ILE A 145 -7.04 -36.22 43.66
N GLU A 146 -6.86 -36.26 44.99
CA GLU A 146 -7.93 -36.57 45.96
C GLU A 146 -9.09 -35.57 45.86
N GLN A 147 -8.77 -34.28 45.66
CA GLN A 147 -9.75 -33.22 45.44
C GLN A 147 -10.36 -33.20 44.02
N LYS A 148 -9.88 -34.08 43.12
CA LYS A 148 -10.27 -34.10 41.70
C LYS A 148 -10.13 -32.74 41.01
N SER A 149 -9.17 -31.93 41.45
CA SER A 149 -8.93 -30.57 40.96
C SER A 149 -7.86 -30.52 39.88
N ILE A 150 -8.29 -30.53 38.62
CA ILE A 150 -7.39 -30.42 37.46
C ILE A 150 -6.65 -29.07 37.47
N ASN A 151 -7.32 -27.97 37.82
CA ASN A 151 -6.68 -26.65 37.89
C ASN A 151 -5.52 -26.61 38.90
N LYS A 152 -5.69 -27.24 40.08
CA LYS A 152 -4.62 -27.33 41.09
C LYS A 152 -3.47 -28.20 40.58
N LEU A 153 -3.77 -29.30 39.89
CA LEU A 153 -2.76 -30.17 39.27
C LEU A 153 -1.97 -29.44 38.17
N VAL A 154 -2.65 -28.66 37.33
CA VAL A 154 -2.04 -27.85 36.27
C VAL A 154 -1.07 -26.80 36.84
N LEU A 155 -1.48 -26.07 37.87
CA LEU A 155 -0.62 -25.07 38.53
C LEU A 155 0.64 -25.69 39.17
N LEU A 156 0.59 -26.97 39.52
CA LEU A 156 1.72 -27.69 40.08
C LEU A 156 2.70 -28.18 38.99
N PHE A 157 2.28 -28.34 37.74
CA PHE A 157 3.15 -28.81 36.65
C PHE A 157 4.32 -27.87 36.36
N ASP A 158 4.12 -26.56 36.46
CA ASP A 158 5.19 -25.57 36.30
C ASP A 158 6.24 -25.64 37.41
N LYS A 159 5.90 -26.27 38.55
CA LYS A 159 6.79 -26.46 39.70
C LYS A 159 7.49 -27.82 39.70
N MET A 160 7.15 -28.73 38.79
CA MET A 160 7.64 -30.10 38.77
C MET A 160 8.61 -30.39 37.64
N ASN A 161 9.85 -30.70 38.01
CA ASN A 161 10.92 -31.04 37.07
C ASN A 161 11.39 -32.51 37.16
N ASN A 162 10.67 -33.37 37.89
CA ASN A 162 11.09 -34.76 38.13
C ASN A 162 10.13 -35.77 37.48
N PRO A 163 10.44 -36.28 36.26
CA PRO A 163 9.57 -37.23 35.57
C PRO A 163 9.44 -38.57 36.30
N LYS A 164 10.42 -38.98 37.13
CA LYS A 164 10.33 -40.22 37.91
C LYS A 164 9.25 -40.15 38.97
N LEU A 165 9.14 -39.00 39.66
CA LEU A 165 8.11 -38.77 40.67
C LEU A 165 6.71 -38.79 40.05
N LEU A 166 6.55 -38.12 38.92
CA LEU A 166 5.29 -38.08 38.17
C LEU A 166 4.85 -39.47 37.70
N ARG A 167 5.78 -40.34 37.28
CA ARG A 167 5.48 -41.73 36.92
C ARG A 167 4.94 -42.53 38.11
N THR A 168 5.61 -42.43 39.26
CA THR A 168 5.13 -43.10 40.50
C THR A 168 3.74 -42.63 40.90
N ILE A 169 3.43 -41.35 40.70
CA ILE A 169 2.10 -40.79 40.97
C ILE A 169 1.07 -41.34 39.98
N VAL A 170 1.37 -41.38 38.68
CA VAL A 170 0.46 -41.93 37.66
C VAL A 170 0.06 -43.37 38.00
N ASP A 171 1.00 -44.18 38.49
CA ASP A 171 0.75 -45.58 38.86
C ASP A 171 -0.16 -45.73 40.10
N THR A 172 -0.37 -44.66 40.88
CA THR A 172 -1.25 -44.67 42.07
C THR A 172 -2.66 -44.14 41.82
N ILE A 173 -2.97 -43.59 40.64
CA ILE A 173 -4.28 -43.04 40.32
C ILE A 173 -5.22 -44.15 39.83
N ASP A 174 -6.33 -44.37 40.54
CA ASP A 174 -7.40 -45.25 40.07
C ASP A 174 -8.18 -44.59 38.91
N VAL A 175 -8.27 -45.25 37.76
CA VAL A 175 -8.71 -44.68 36.48
C VAL A 175 -10.21 -44.94 36.25
N SER A 176 -11.01 -44.70 37.30
CA SER A 176 -12.43 -45.07 37.36
C SER A 176 -13.35 -44.04 36.70
N THR A 177 -12.95 -42.76 36.67
CA THR A 177 -13.73 -41.64 36.11
C THR A 177 -13.01 -40.93 34.95
N ASN A 178 -13.77 -40.20 34.13
CA ASN A 178 -13.21 -39.41 33.03
C ASN A 178 -12.26 -38.29 33.52
N ILE A 179 -12.52 -37.72 34.70
CA ILE A 179 -11.64 -36.71 35.31
C ILE A 179 -10.31 -37.34 35.73
N GLU A 180 -10.33 -38.52 36.35
CA GLU A 180 -9.10 -39.26 36.72
C GLU A 180 -8.32 -39.68 35.47
N ARG A 181 -8.99 -40.11 34.39
CA ARG A 181 -8.37 -40.35 33.07
C ARG A 181 -7.68 -39.11 32.51
N ALA A 182 -8.36 -37.97 32.55
CA ALA A 182 -7.80 -36.72 32.09
C ALA A 182 -6.58 -36.31 32.91
N MET A 183 -6.62 -36.45 34.23
CA MET A 183 -5.46 -36.20 35.11
C MET A 183 -4.28 -37.10 34.76
N VAL A 184 -4.50 -38.40 34.52
CA VAL A 184 -3.45 -39.33 34.09
C VAL A 184 -2.83 -38.88 32.76
N TYR A 185 -3.65 -38.50 31.78
CA TYR A 185 -3.15 -38.02 30.49
C TYR A 185 -2.42 -36.69 30.59
N LEU A 186 -2.87 -35.79 31.46
CA LEU A 186 -2.18 -34.53 31.76
C LEU A 186 -0.81 -34.75 32.40
N ILE A 187 -0.71 -35.66 33.37
CA ILE A 187 0.58 -36.00 33.99
C ILE A 187 1.50 -36.67 32.96
N LYS A 188 0.97 -37.56 32.11
CA LYS A 188 1.73 -38.17 31.01
C LYS A 188 2.21 -37.14 29.99
N ALA A 189 1.39 -36.15 29.65
CA ALA A 189 1.79 -35.05 28.79
C ALA A 189 2.96 -34.26 29.37
N GLN A 190 2.93 -33.98 30.69
CA GLN A 190 4.01 -33.28 31.39
C GLN A 190 5.29 -34.13 31.47
N ILE A 191 5.18 -35.45 31.69
CA ILE A 191 6.32 -36.38 31.60
C ILE A 191 6.95 -36.32 30.21
N SER A 192 6.13 -36.44 29.15
CA SER A 192 6.61 -36.36 27.76
C SER A 192 7.22 -34.99 27.42
N LYS A 193 6.70 -33.90 28.01
CA LYS A 193 7.25 -32.54 27.86
C LYS A 193 8.65 -32.45 28.48
N LEU A 194 8.81 -32.92 29.72
CA LEU A 194 10.10 -32.95 30.42
C LEU A 194 11.13 -33.85 29.72
N GLU A 195 10.66 -34.86 28.99
CA GLU A 195 11.50 -35.78 28.19
C GLU A 195 11.74 -35.29 26.75
N ASN A 196 11.30 -34.07 26.40
CA ASN A 196 11.40 -33.46 25.08
C ASN A 196 10.72 -34.25 23.94
N ASN A 197 9.64 -34.99 24.22
CA ASN A 197 8.86 -35.72 23.21
C ASN A 197 7.57 -34.99 22.84
N SER A 198 7.68 -33.90 22.07
CA SER A 198 6.57 -32.99 21.73
C SER A 198 5.36 -33.68 21.09
N LEU A 199 5.59 -34.72 20.29
CA LEU A 199 4.52 -35.43 19.57
C LEU A 199 3.68 -36.30 20.53
N GLU A 200 4.32 -36.88 21.55
CA GLU A 200 3.64 -37.65 22.59
C GLU A 200 2.97 -36.72 23.61
N THR A 201 3.55 -35.55 23.88
CA THR A 201 2.90 -34.48 24.66
C THR A 201 1.57 -34.06 24.01
N VAL A 202 1.55 -33.78 22.71
CA VAL A 202 0.32 -33.39 21.99
C VAL A 202 -0.70 -34.53 22.01
N ALA A 203 -0.29 -35.77 21.73
CA ALA A 203 -1.19 -36.92 21.76
C ALA A 203 -1.83 -37.12 23.15
N ASN A 204 -1.06 -36.97 24.23
CA ASN A 204 -1.59 -37.07 25.59
C ASN A 204 -2.53 -35.90 25.95
N LEU A 205 -2.25 -34.69 25.48
CA LEU A 205 -3.14 -33.53 25.69
C LEU A 205 -4.46 -33.67 24.91
N GLU A 206 -4.44 -34.21 23.69
CA GLU A 206 -5.66 -34.54 22.93
C GLU A 206 -6.51 -35.58 23.67
N GLN A 207 -5.89 -36.62 24.23
CA GLN A 207 -6.61 -37.64 25.02
C GLN A 207 -7.21 -37.06 26.31
N ALA A 208 -6.50 -36.15 26.98
CA ALA A 208 -7.05 -35.43 28.13
C ALA A 208 -8.28 -34.59 27.74
N LEU A 209 -8.22 -33.92 26.59
CA LEU A 209 -9.30 -33.06 26.10
C LEU A 209 -10.55 -33.86 25.71
N LEU A 210 -10.37 -35.04 25.10
CA LEU A 210 -11.47 -35.98 24.81
C LEU A 210 -12.17 -36.45 26.09
N CYS A 211 -11.41 -36.67 27.17
CA CYS A 211 -11.96 -37.07 28.47
C CYS A 211 -12.76 -35.94 29.15
N CYS A 212 -12.57 -34.68 28.76
CA CYS A 212 -13.14 -33.49 29.41
C CYS A 212 -14.10 -32.69 28.54
N SER A 213 -14.58 -33.27 27.44
CA SER A 213 -15.38 -32.60 26.38
C SER A 213 -16.66 -31.89 26.84
N ASN A 214 -17.16 -32.15 28.06
CA ASN A 214 -18.38 -31.57 28.60
C ASN A 214 -18.16 -30.44 29.63
N ASP A 215 -16.91 -30.12 30.01
CA ASP A 215 -16.59 -29.07 31.01
C ASP A 215 -15.75 -27.95 30.39
N ASN A 216 -16.41 -26.86 29.98
CA ASN A 216 -15.78 -25.73 29.29
C ASN A 216 -14.65 -25.07 30.09
N THR A 217 -14.78 -24.99 31.41
CA THR A 217 -13.75 -24.43 32.30
C THR A 217 -12.48 -25.27 32.24
N LEU A 218 -12.64 -26.58 32.20
CA LEU A 218 -11.57 -27.54 32.24
C LEU A 218 -10.92 -27.72 30.86
N VAL A 219 -11.71 -27.64 29.80
CA VAL A 219 -11.21 -27.49 28.41
C VAL A 219 -10.33 -26.25 28.30
N ASN A 220 -10.73 -25.11 28.86
CA ASN A 220 -9.93 -23.88 28.81
C ASN A 220 -8.58 -24.02 29.54
N THR A 221 -8.55 -24.69 30.70
CA THR A 221 -7.31 -24.94 31.44
C THR A 221 -6.37 -25.89 30.69
N ILE A 222 -6.89 -26.98 30.11
CA ILE A 222 -6.09 -27.93 29.30
C ILE A 222 -5.56 -27.24 28.05
N VAL A 223 -6.37 -26.38 27.44
CA VAL A 223 -5.96 -25.54 26.29
C VAL A 223 -4.83 -24.58 26.67
N SER A 224 -4.89 -23.93 27.83
CA SER A 224 -3.81 -23.05 28.30
C SER A 224 -2.49 -23.80 28.51
N LEU A 225 -2.53 -25.06 28.99
CA LEU A 225 -1.34 -25.91 29.07
C LEU A 225 -0.77 -26.28 27.70
N ILE A 226 -1.64 -26.48 26.69
CA ILE A 226 -1.23 -26.73 25.31
C ILE A 226 -0.56 -25.47 24.71
N GLU A 227 -1.05 -24.27 25.03
CA GLU A 227 -0.47 -22.98 24.61
C GLU A 227 0.98 -22.80 25.10
N GLN A 228 1.33 -23.33 26.28
CA GLN A 228 2.68 -23.24 26.87
C GLN A 228 3.71 -24.21 26.26
N VAL A 229 3.29 -25.23 25.49
CA VAL A 229 4.19 -26.18 24.82
C VAL A 229 4.48 -25.63 23.41
N SER A 230 5.54 -24.85 23.30
CA SER A 230 5.91 -23.99 22.18
C SER A 230 5.99 -24.66 20.79
N VAL A 231 4.87 -24.78 20.06
CA VAL A 231 4.83 -24.74 18.58
C VAL A 231 3.55 -24.08 17.99
N GLN A 232 2.44 -23.90 18.70
CA GLN A 232 1.17 -23.60 18.01
C GLN A 232 0.32 -22.47 18.61
N HIS A 233 0.78 -21.23 18.44
CA HIS A 233 -0.04 -20.06 18.72
C HIS A 233 -1.09 -19.78 17.63
N ILE A 234 -0.94 -20.34 16.42
CA ILE A 234 -1.85 -20.17 15.27
C ILE A 234 -2.94 -21.26 15.25
N LEU A 235 -2.62 -22.49 15.67
CA LEU A 235 -3.52 -23.64 15.47
C LEU A 235 -4.76 -23.65 16.39
N LEU A 236 -4.72 -22.94 17.53
CA LEU A 236 -5.67 -23.17 18.63
C LEU A 236 -6.77 -22.11 18.77
N ASN A 237 -6.54 -20.86 18.36
CA ASN A 237 -7.64 -19.90 18.18
C ASN A 237 -8.62 -20.37 17.09
N ASP A 238 -8.10 -21.07 16.09
CA ASP A 238 -8.87 -21.53 14.94
C ASP A 238 -9.64 -22.83 15.22
N ILE A 239 -9.10 -23.74 16.04
CA ILE A 239 -9.82 -24.94 16.52
C ILE A 239 -10.96 -24.55 17.50
N LYS A 240 -10.76 -23.51 18.34
CA LYS A 240 -11.82 -22.93 19.20
C LYS A 240 -13.02 -22.44 18.39
N ASN A 241 -12.79 -21.79 17.24
CA ASN A 241 -13.83 -21.30 16.34
C ASN A 241 -14.50 -22.41 15.52
N LEU A 242 -13.74 -23.46 15.13
CA LEU A 242 -14.25 -24.59 14.37
C LEU A 242 -15.24 -25.44 15.18
N ASN A 243 -14.92 -25.75 16.44
CA ASN A 243 -15.74 -26.68 17.23
C ASN A 243 -17.04 -26.05 17.77
N SER A 244 -17.01 -24.76 18.09
CA SER A 244 -18.21 -24.01 18.49
C SER A 244 -19.17 -23.77 17.32
N ASN A 245 -18.65 -23.49 16.11
CA ASN A 245 -19.46 -23.34 14.91
C ASN A 245 -19.96 -24.67 14.33
N LEU A 246 -19.20 -25.77 14.46
CA LEU A 246 -19.65 -27.10 14.04
C LEU A 246 -20.86 -27.56 14.87
N ASN A 247 -20.81 -27.43 16.20
CA ASN A 247 -21.90 -27.87 17.07
C ASN A 247 -23.21 -27.10 16.86
N ASN A 248 -23.15 -25.83 16.45
CA ASN A 248 -24.34 -25.05 16.10
C ASN A 248 -24.91 -25.37 14.70
N ASN A 249 -24.11 -25.98 13.82
CA ASN A 249 -24.49 -26.25 12.41
C ASN A 249 -24.88 -27.70 12.12
N VAL A 250 -24.62 -28.66 13.02
CA VAL A 250 -24.93 -30.09 12.79
C VAL A 250 -26.43 -30.34 12.63
N ASP A 251 -27.28 -29.75 13.49
CA ASP A 251 -28.75 -29.89 13.38
C ASP A 251 -29.30 -29.27 12.08
N PHE A 252 -28.65 -28.21 11.59
CA PHE A 252 -29.01 -27.53 10.34
C PHE A 252 -28.59 -28.32 9.10
N ILE A 253 -27.40 -28.93 9.12
CA ILE A 253 -26.90 -29.80 8.04
C ILE A 253 -27.81 -31.02 7.89
N ASP A 254 -28.24 -31.63 9.00
CA ASP A 254 -29.16 -32.77 8.95
C ASP A 254 -30.53 -32.38 8.35
N GLN A 255 -31.07 -31.20 8.66
CA GLN A 255 -32.30 -30.70 8.01
C GLN A 255 -32.13 -30.40 6.51
N LEU A 256 -31.00 -29.83 6.09
CA LEU A 256 -30.71 -29.51 4.68
C LEU A 256 -30.50 -30.76 3.83
N VAL A 257 -29.72 -31.72 4.33
CA VAL A 257 -29.45 -32.99 3.66
C VAL A 257 -30.76 -33.78 3.51
N THR A 258 -31.61 -33.77 4.54
CA THR A 258 -32.90 -34.50 4.50
C THR A 258 -33.94 -33.82 3.58
N SER A 259 -33.99 -32.49 3.53
CA SER A 259 -34.96 -31.76 2.70
C SER A 259 -34.57 -31.66 1.21
N SER A 260 -33.27 -31.53 0.91
CA SER A 260 -32.78 -31.33 -0.47
C SER A 260 -32.57 -32.60 -1.27
N ILE A 261 -32.45 -33.77 -0.62
CA ILE A 261 -32.30 -35.07 -1.29
C ILE A 261 -33.68 -35.71 -1.58
N ILE A 262 -34.73 -35.34 -0.83
CA ILE A 262 -36.02 -36.04 -0.87
C ILE A 262 -37.10 -35.32 -1.72
N SER A 263 -36.94 -34.03 -2.03
CA SER A 263 -37.95 -33.29 -2.81
C SER A 263 -37.48 -32.92 -4.23
N ASN A 264 -38.14 -33.52 -5.21
CA ASN A 264 -38.22 -33.19 -6.65
C ASN A 264 -36.97 -33.43 -7.51
N THR A 265 -36.94 -34.63 -8.08
CA THR A 265 -36.25 -34.98 -9.32
C THR A 265 -37.02 -34.42 -10.53
N ASP A 266 -36.97 -33.10 -10.74
CA ASP A 266 -37.44 -32.52 -12.00
C ASP A 266 -36.30 -32.21 -12.97
N LEU A 267 -36.63 -32.49 -14.23
CA LEU A 267 -35.78 -32.97 -15.31
C LEU A 267 -35.17 -31.95 -16.30
N PRO A 268 -34.88 -30.66 -16.01
CA PRO A 268 -34.14 -29.81 -16.96
C PRO A 268 -32.61 -30.03 -16.98
N THR A 269 -32.03 -30.85 -16.10
CA THR A 269 -30.57 -31.00 -15.97
C THR A 269 -29.96 -31.98 -16.99
N ALA A 270 -30.75 -32.73 -17.76
CA ALA A 270 -30.26 -33.81 -18.62
C ALA A 270 -29.36 -33.35 -19.79
N LEU A 271 -29.52 -32.13 -20.30
CA LEU A 271 -28.80 -31.65 -21.49
C LEU A 271 -27.35 -31.22 -21.19
N TYR A 272 -27.11 -30.49 -20.10
CA TYR A 272 -25.75 -30.13 -19.67
C TYR A 272 -25.00 -31.36 -19.12
N TYR A 273 -25.74 -32.24 -18.44
CA TYR A 273 -25.20 -33.52 -18.01
C TYR A 273 -24.83 -34.40 -19.19
N SER A 274 -25.50 -34.35 -20.35
CA SER A 274 -25.18 -35.27 -21.47
C SER A 274 -23.71 -35.21 -21.95
N LYS A 275 -23.09 -34.02 -21.98
CA LYS A 275 -21.66 -33.86 -22.34
C LYS A 275 -20.73 -34.22 -21.18
N SER A 276 -21.04 -33.79 -19.95
CA SER A 276 -20.24 -34.15 -18.78
C SER A 276 -20.35 -35.65 -18.47
N LEU A 277 -21.49 -36.30 -18.75
CA LEU A 277 -21.71 -37.74 -18.66
C LEU A 277 -20.78 -38.50 -19.61
N LYS A 278 -20.58 -38.00 -20.84
CA LYS A 278 -19.66 -38.64 -21.80
C LYS A 278 -18.22 -38.61 -21.26
N HIS A 279 -17.78 -37.46 -20.76
CA HIS A 279 -16.45 -37.31 -20.16
C HIS A 279 -16.31 -38.15 -18.87
N MET A 280 -17.29 -38.11 -17.97
CA MET A 280 -17.29 -38.93 -16.75
C MET A 280 -17.33 -40.44 -17.07
N ASN A 281 -18.08 -40.87 -18.08
CA ASN A 281 -18.07 -42.27 -18.52
C ASN A 281 -16.72 -42.70 -19.10
N LEU A 282 -16.02 -41.80 -19.80
CA LEU A 282 -14.66 -42.04 -20.28
C LEU A 282 -13.69 -42.20 -19.10
N ILE A 283 -13.74 -41.27 -18.14
CA ILE A 283 -12.96 -41.31 -16.89
C ILE A 283 -13.20 -42.63 -16.16
N ARG A 284 -14.45 -43.02 -15.97
CA ARG A 284 -14.82 -44.29 -15.32
C ARG A 284 -14.27 -45.51 -16.05
N LYS A 285 -14.35 -45.53 -17.40
CA LYS A 285 -13.79 -46.64 -18.20
C LYS A 285 -12.27 -46.69 -18.08
N TYR A 286 -11.60 -45.53 -18.08
CA TYR A 286 -10.17 -45.43 -17.91
C TYR A 286 -9.73 -45.89 -16.52
N GLU A 287 -10.36 -45.40 -15.44
CA GLU A 287 -10.10 -45.86 -14.08
C GLU A 287 -10.30 -47.38 -13.93
N LYS A 288 -11.38 -47.94 -14.50
CA LYS A 288 -11.57 -49.41 -14.53
C LYS A 288 -10.42 -50.16 -15.22
N SER A 289 -9.78 -49.55 -16.21
CA SER A 289 -8.62 -50.16 -16.88
C SER A 289 -7.34 -50.04 -16.05
N ILE A 290 -7.19 -48.97 -15.26
CA ILE A 290 -6.08 -48.78 -14.33
C ILE A 290 -6.04 -49.92 -13.29
N PHE A 291 -7.20 -50.33 -12.76
CA PHE A 291 -7.28 -51.36 -11.71
C PHE A 291 -7.11 -52.82 -12.19
N LYS A 292 -7.10 -53.10 -13.50
CA LYS A 292 -7.14 -54.48 -14.05
C LYS A 292 -5.80 -55.25 -14.09
N GLY A 293 -4.76 -54.81 -13.37
CA GLY A 293 -3.56 -55.64 -13.17
C GLY A 293 -2.24 -54.88 -13.26
N SER A 294 -1.98 -53.96 -12.34
CA SER A 294 -0.77 -53.14 -12.36
C SER A 294 -0.24 -52.94 -10.95
N SER A 295 1.09 -52.82 -10.82
CA SER A 295 1.73 -52.45 -9.56
C SER A 295 1.29 -51.03 -9.14
N ASN A 296 1.26 -50.74 -7.83
CA ASN A 296 0.89 -49.41 -7.31
C ASN A 296 1.64 -48.26 -8.00
N LYS A 297 2.93 -48.48 -8.32
CA LYS A 297 3.74 -47.52 -9.08
C LYS A 297 3.17 -47.25 -10.48
N SER A 298 2.85 -48.30 -11.23
CA SER A 298 2.28 -48.16 -12.58
C SER A 298 0.89 -47.52 -12.54
N VAL A 299 0.11 -47.82 -11.50
CA VAL A 299 -1.20 -47.20 -11.28
C VAL A 299 -1.06 -45.69 -11.05
N ALA A 300 -0.12 -45.26 -10.21
CA ALA A 300 0.13 -43.84 -9.95
C ALA A 300 0.46 -43.06 -11.25
N PHE A 301 1.34 -43.60 -12.09
CA PHE A 301 1.68 -42.96 -13.36
C PHE A 301 0.50 -42.88 -14.33
N ARG A 302 -0.36 -43.90 -14.39
CA ARG A 302 -1.56 -43.85 -15.25
C ARG A 302 -2.55 -42.77 -14.83
N TYR A 303 -2.66 -42.46 -13.54
CA TYR A 303 -3.44 -41.30 -13.08
C TYR A 303 -2.79 -39.98 -13.50
N LEU A 304 -1.46 -39.87 -13.49
CA LEU A 304 -0.77 -38.68 -14.01
C LEU A 304 -0.96 -38.53 -15.51
N ASP A 305 -0.91 -39.62 -16.28
CA ASP A 305 -1.25 -39.61 -17.71
C ASP A 305 -2.68 -39.12 -17.93
N MET A 306 -3.60 -39.49 -17.04
CA MET A 306 -5.00 -39.06 -17.08
C MET A 306 -5.16 -37.55 -16.86
N CYS A 307 -4.25 -36.88 -16.16
CA CYS A 307 -4.25 -35.42 -16.06
C CYS A 307 -4.11 -34.75 -17.43
N SER A 308 -3.31 -35.33 -18.34
CA SER A 308 -3.06 -34.76 -19.68
C SER A 308 -4.29 -34.73 -20.60
N ILE A 309 -5.26 -35.61 -20.35
CA ILE A 309 -6.51 -35.72 -21.13
C ILE A 309 -7.69 -35.02 -20.45
N SER A 310 -7.49 -34.48 -19.24
CA SER A 310 -8.55 -33.91 -18.42
C SER A 310 -8.56 -32.39 -18.54
N ASN A 311 -9.69 -31.81 -18.99
CA ASN A 311 -9.86 -30.35 -19.07
C ASN A 311 -10.48 -29.76 -17.79
N SER A 312 -10.89 -30.61 -16.84
CA SER A 312 -11.51 -30.17 -15.58
C SER A 312 -10.46 -30.05 -14.47
N PRO A 313 -10.31 -28.89 -13.82
CA PRO A 313 -9.39 -28.72 -12.69
C PRO A 313 -9.64 -29.72 -11.55
N THR A 314 -10.90 -30.08 -11.30
CA THR A 314 -11.29 -31.07 -10.29
C THR A 314 -10.81 -32.47 -10.65
N CYS A 315 -10.94 -32.85 -11.92
CA CYS A 315 -10.46 -34.14 -12.40
C CYS A 315 -8.94 -34.23 -12.30
N ILE A 316 -8.22 -33.15 -12.67
CA ILE A 316 -6.76 -33.08 -12.53
C ILE A 316 -6.35 -33.21 -11.06
N ALA A 317 -6.99 -32.45 -10.15
CA ALA A 317 -6.70 -32.53 -8.72
C ALA A 317 -6.99 -33.92 -8.13
N ALA A 318 -8.10 -34.54 -8.52
CA ALA A 318 -8.46 -35.90 -8.13
C ALA A 318 -7.45 -36.94 -8.63
N ASN A 319 -7.03 -36.86 -9.90
CA ASN A 319 -6.00 -37.72 -10.46
C ASN A 319 -4.66 -37.57 -9.73
N CYS A 320 -4.25 -36.34 -9.39
CA CYS A 320 -3.05 -36.08 -8.60
C CYS A 320 -3.14 -36.70 -7.19
N ILE A 321 -4.30 -36.61 -6.53
CA ILE A 321 -4.52 -37.25 -5.23
C ILE A 321 -4.42 -38.77 -5.34
N MET A 322 -5.05 -39.36 -6.36
CA MET A 322 -5.02 -40.80 -6.57
C MET A 322 -3.60 -41.29 -6.86
N ALA A 323 -2.83 -40.55 -7.67
CA ALA A 323 -1.41 -40.83 -7.87
C ALA A 323 -0.61 -40.78 -6.55
N ALA A 324 -0.81 -39.73 -5.75
CA ALA A 324 -0.15 -39.58 -4.46
C ALA A 324 -0.55 -40.69 -3.47
N LEU A 325 -1.81 -41.12 -3.46
CA LEU A 325 -2.30 -42.23 -2.64
C LEU A 325 -1.63 -43.56 -3.03
N HIS A 326 -1.46 -43.82 -4.32
CA HIS A 326 -0.78 -45.04 -4.78
C HIS A 326 0.73 -45.01 -4.54
N PHE A 327 1.38 -43.84 -4.59
CA PHE A 327 2.75 -43.69 -4.09
C PHE A 327 2.84 -43.97 -2.58
N TYR A 328 1.88 -43.47 -1.79
CA TYR A 328 1.81 -43.75 -0.36
C TYR A 328 1.63 -45.25 -0.08
N GLN A 329 0.73 -45.94 -0.78
CA GLN A 329 0.56 -47.39 -0.67
C GLN A 329 1.82 -48.16 -1.08
N ARG A 330 2.56 -47.65 -2.09
CA ARG A 330 3.85 -48.23 -2.47
C ARG A 330 4.86 -48.09 -1.33
N ILE A 331 4.96 -46.93 -0.69
CA ILE A 331 5.81 -46.72 0.49
C ILE A 331 5.45 -47.72 1.61
N GLN A 332 4.16 -47.95 1.87
CA GLN A 332 3.71 -48.93 2.88
C GLN A 332 4.13 -50.38 2.56
N SER A 333 4.16 -50.75 1.27
CA SER A 333 4.54 -52.10 0.82
C SER A 333 6.05 -52.38 0.82
N ILE A 334 6.87 -51.33 0.98
CA ILE A 334 8.32 -51.47 1.01
C ILE A 334 8.72 -51.93 2.41
N HIS A 335 9.21 -53.15 2.56
CA HIS A 335 9.60 -53.73 3.86
C HIS A 335 11.12 -53.81 4.09
N SER A 336 11.95 -53.56 3.07
CA SER A 336 13.41 -53.67 3.16
C SER A 336 14.09 -52.32 3.44
N MET A 337 15.14 -52.32 4.28
CA MET A 337 15.97 -51.13 4.56
C MET A 337 16.76 -50.62 3.34
N ASN A 338 16.98 -51.44 2.32
CA ASN A 338 17.79 -51.09 1.13
C ASN A 338 17.11 -50.11 0.16
N THR A 339 15.92 -49.60 0.49
CA THR A 339 15.05 -48.80 -0.41
C THR A 339 14.68 -47.43 0.18
N ILE A 340 15.45 -46.91 1.16
CA ILE A 340 15.21 -45.58 1.75
C ILE A 340 15.18 -44.48 0.68
N ALA A 341 16.06 -44.55 -0.33
CA ALA A 341 16.07 -43.60 -1.44
C ALA A 341 14.75 -43.65 -2.27
N GLU A 342 14.18 -44.84 -2.47
CA GLU A 342 12.90 -45.02 -3.16
C GLU A 342 11.74 -44.42 -2.32
N ILE A 343 11.75 -44.64 -1.00
CA ILE A 343 10.77 -44.04 -0.07
C ILE A 343 10.86 -42.51 -0.12
N TYR A 344 12.08 -41.96 -0.08
CA TYR A 344 12.31 -40.52 -0.14
C TYR A 344 11.83 -39.91 -1.47
N ALA A 345 12.11 -40.59 -2.59
CA ALA A 345 11.63 -40.16 -3.90
C ALA A 345 10.09 -40.14 -4.00
N TYR A 346 9.41 -41.19 -3.52
CA TYR A 346 7.93 -41.19 -3.49
C TYR A 346 7.37 -40.13 -2.55
N ARG A 347 8.00 -39.90 -1.40
CA ARG A 347 7.59 -38.86 -0.45
C ARG A 347 7.65 -37.47 -1.08
N ASN A 348 8.73 -37.17 -1.81
CA ASN A 348 8.84 -35.89 -2.52
C ASN A 348 7.84 -35.78 -3.66
N GLY A 349 7.63 -36.87 -4.42
CA GLY A 349 6.58 -36.92 -5.44
C GLY A 349 5.18 -36.67 -4.87
N ILE A 350 4.85 -37.23 -3.68
CA ILE A 350 3.59 -36.94 -2.98
C ILE A 350 3.50 -35.47 -2.60
N PHE A 351 4.57 -34.89 -2.08
CA PHE A 351 4.61 -33.48 -1.70
C PHE A 351 4.38 -32.56 -2.91
N ASP A 352 5.08 -32.79 -4.02
CA ASP A 352 4.94 -32.00 -5.26
C ASP A 352 3.53 -32.11 -5.85
N LEU A 353 2.93 -33.30 -5.84
CA LEU A 353 1.54 -33.49 -6.25
C LEU A 353 0.58 -32.72 -5.34
N CYS A 354 0.79 -32.77 -4.02
CA CYS A 354 -0.03 -32.01 -3.07
C CYS A 354 0.11 -30.50 -3.25
N ASN A 355 1.30 -30.00 -3.59
CA ASN A 355 1.51 -28.59 -3.90
C ASN A 355 0.76 -28.16 -5.18
N ASN A 356 0.80 -28.98 -6.24
CA ASN A 356 0.03 -28.74 -7.45
C ASN A 356 -1.48 -28.76 -7.19
N ILE A 357 -1.95 -29.70 -6.36
CA ILE A 357 -3.35 -29.75 -5.91
C ILE A 357 -3.71 -28.47 -5.15
N HIS A 358 -2.84 -27.97 -4.28
CA HIS A 358 -3.09 -26.76 -3.53
C HIS A 358 -3.30 -25.55 -4.47
N ILE A 359 -2.43 -25.38 -5.47
CA ILE A 359 -2.55 -24.32 -6.47
C ILE A 359 -3.85 -24.48 -7.27
N LEU A 360 -4.16 -25.69 -7.75
CA LEU A 360 -5.40 -25.96 -8.49
C LEU A 360 -6.64 -25.67 -7.65
N ALA A 361 -6.65 -26.10 -6.40
CA ALA A 361 -7.73 -25.90 -5.46
C ALA A 361 -8.00 -24.42 -5.23
N LYS A 362 -6.95 -23.67 -4.87
CA LYS A 362 -7.04 -22.24 -4.57
C LYS A 362 -7.65 -21.43 -5.73
N TYR A 363 -7.22 -21.68 -6.96
CA TYR A 363 -7.61 -20.84 -8.10
C TYR A 363 -8.86 -21.31 -8.82
N TYR A 364 -9.17 -22.61 -8.83
CA TYR A 364 -10.17 -23.17 -9.75
C TYR A 364 -11.29 -24.00 -9.11
N LEU A 365 -11.19 -24.35 -7.81
CA LEU A 365 -12.14 -25.28 -7.18
C LEU A 365 -13.10 -24.61 -6.19
N SER A 366 -14.25 -25.28 -5.97
CA SER A 366 -15.26 -25.01 -4.94
C SER A 366 -14.73 -25.04 -3.53
N PRO A 367 -15.21 -24.22 -2.57
CA PRO A 367 -14.69 -24.25 -1.22
C PRO A 367 -14.84 -25.64 -0.60
N HIS A 368 -15.92 -26.36 -0.97
CA HIS A 368 -16.11 -27.77 -0.59
C HIS A 368 -15.10 -28.72 -1.24
N MET A 369 -14.65 -28.45 -2.47
CA MET A 369 -13.57 -29.23 -3.10
C MET A 369 -12.19 -28.80 -2.60
N GLN A 370 -12.00 -27.52 -2.28
CA GLN A 370 -10.78 -27.00 -1.68
C GLN A 370 -10.53 -27.70 -0.35
N ILE A 371 -11.49 -27.69 0.58
CA ILE A 371 -11.34 -28.39 1.86
C ILE A 371 -11.12 -29.89 1.67
N TYR A 372 -11.84 -30.52 0.73
CA TYR A 372 -11.67 -31.94 0.42
C TYR A 372 -10.22 -32.24 0.01
N PHE A 373 -9.69 -31.49 -0.94
CA PHE A 373 -8.36 -31.68 -1.46
C PHE A 373 -7.26 -31.30 -0.47
N TYR A 374 -7.40 -30.19 0.25
CA TYR A 374 -6.44 -29.79 1.27
C TYR A 374 -6.35 -30.83 2.40
N LYS A 375 -7.49 -31.36 2.86
CA LYS A 375 -7.52 -32.41 3.89
C LYS A 375 -6.83 -33.69 3.43
N LEU A 376 -7.07 -34.12 2.19
CA LEU A 376 -6.41 -35.30 1.62
C LEU A 376 -4.90 -35.07 1.45
N SER A 377 -4.50 -33.91 0.93
CA SER A 377 -3.09 -33.53 0.79
C SER A 377 -2.37 -33.50 2.15
N PHE A 378 -2.97 -32.85 3.14
CA PHE A 378 -2.43 -32.81 4.51
C PHE A 378 -2.27 -34.22 5.09
N THR A 379 -3.31 -35.06 4.98
CA THR A 379 -3.29 -36.43 5.48
C THR A 379 -2.19 -37.27 4.83
N LEU A 380 -2.04 -37.16 3.51
CA LEU A 380 -1.00 -37.89 2.76
C LEU A 380 0.40 -37.44 3.17
N ILE A 381 0.65 -36.14 3.31
CA ILE A 381 1.95 -35.60 3.73
C ILE A 381 2.30 -36.08 5.15
N VAL A 382 1.36 -35.94 6.10
CA VAL A 382 1.57 -36.35 7.50
C VAL A 382 1.84 -37.86 7.59
N LYS A 383 0.98 -38.69 6.98
CA LYS A 383 1.15 -40.15 7.03
C LYS A 383 2.43 -40.61 6.35
N THR A 384 2.83 -39.97 5.26
CA THR A 384 4.08 -40.31 4.57
C THR A 384 5.30 -39.97 5.43
N ASN A 385 5.31 -38.79 6.07
CA ASN A 385 6.39 -38.41 6.98
C ASN A 385 6.45 -39.29 8.23
N GLN A 386 5.30 -39.76 8.75
CA GLN A 386 5.26 -40.74 9.85
C GLN A 386 5.93 -42.06 9.47
N ILE A 387 5.65 -42.59 8.27
CA ILE A 387 6.31 -43.80 7.79
C ILE A 387 7.81 -43.57 7.64
N LEU A 388 8.23 -42.45 7.06
CA LEU A 388 9.65 -42.12 6.87
C LEU A 388 10.39 -42.04 8.22
N LYS A 389 9.75 -41.53 9.27
CA LYS A 389 10.31 -41.50 10.64
C LYS A 389 10.59 -42.91 11.17
N HIS A 390 9.79 -43.92 10.83
CA HIS A 390 10.04 -45.31 11.24
C HIS A 390 11.23 -45.95 10.53
N TYR A 391 11.54 -45.53 9.30
CA TYR A 391 12.66 -46.05 8.51
C TYR A 391 13.99 -45.36 8.80
N LEU A 392 13.98 -44.20 9.46
CA LEU A 392 15.22 -43.50 9.81
C LEU A 392 15.92 -44.16 11.02
N PRO A 393 17.23 -44.44 10.92
CA PRO A 393 17.97 -45.08 12.01
C PRO A 393 18.00 -44.19 13.26
N LYS A 394 17.62 -44.75 14.41
CA LYS A 394 17.59 -44.07 15.73
C LYS A 394 18.93 -43.43 16.14
N LYS A 395 20.05 -43.78 15.51
CA LYS A 395 21.41 -43.27 15.83
C LYS A 395 21.65 -41.78 15.48
N HIS A 396 20.74 -41.12 14.76
CA HIS A 396 20.83 -39.68 14.46
C HIS A 396 19.84 -38.81 15.27
N SER A 397 19.34 -39.31 16.41
CA SER A 397 18.25 -38.68 17.18
C SER A 397 18.57 -37.34 17.85
N SER A 398 19.84 -36.94 17.97
CA SER A 398 20.22 -35.65 18.56
C SER A 398 20.29 -34.50 17.54
N SER A 399 20.30 -34.80 16.25
CA SER A 399 20.22 -33.83 15.16
C SER A 399 19.17 -34.24 14.14
N THR A 400 17.96 -34.55 14.61
CA THR A 400 16.75 -34.59 13.78
C THR A 400 16.45 -33.18 13.25
N GLN A 401 17.31 -32.70 12.34
CA GLN A 401 16.94 -31.71 11.36
C GLN A 401 15.62 -32.18 10.75
N LEU A 402 14.60 -31.33 10.85
CA LEU A 402 13.23 -31.64 10.47
C LEU A 402 13.23 -32.35 9.10
N LEU A 403 12.65 -33.56 9.08
CA LEU A 403 12.25 -34.25 7.84
C LEU A 403 11.41 -33.36 6.91
N ILE A 404 10.80 -32.34 7.50
CA ILE A 404 10.05 -31.28 6.88
C ILE A 404 11.01 -30.10 6.70
N GLN A 405 11.38 -29.80 5.46
CA GLN A 405 12.17 -28.60 5.17
C GLN A 405 11.39 -27.33 5.55
N LYS A 406 12.09 -26.21 5.76
CA LYS A 406 11.44 -24.93 6.14
C LYS A 406 10.28 -24.55 5.20
N ASN A 407 10.48 -24.71 3.89
CA ASN A 407 9.46 -24.41 2.87
C ASN A 407 8.25 -25.35 2.96
N GLU A 408 8.47 -26.60 3.33
CA GLU A 408 7.41 -27.60 3.49
C GLU A 408 6.60 -27.35 4.76
N SER A 409 7.25 -26.89 5.82
CA SER A 409 6.57 -26.44 7.04
C SER A 409 5.63 -25.28 6.72
N GLN A 410 6.11 -24.28 5.98
CA GLN A 410 5.28 -23.16 5.53
C GLN A 410 4.11 -23.64 4.65
N PHE A 411 4.34 -24.57 3.72
CA PHE A 411 3.27 -25.14 2.91
C PHE A 411 2.22 -25.89 3.74
N ILE A 412 2.64 -26.67 4.74
CA ILE A 412 1.73 -27.39 5.64
C ILE A 412 0.91 -26.39 6.47
N THR A 413 1.55 -25.33 6.98
CA THR A 413 0.85 -24.23 7.68
C THR A 413 -0.20 -23.60 6.77
N ASN A 414 0.17 -23.23 5.55
CA ASN A 414 -0.76 -22.67 4.57
C ASN A 414 -1.92 -23.64 4.28
N LEU A 415 -1.65 -24.95 4.13
CA LEU A 415 -2.71 -25.94 3.92
C LEU A 415 -3.70 -25.97 5.09
N LEU A 416 -3.20 -25.93 6.33
CA LEU A 416 -4.03 -25.94 7.53
C LEU A 416 -4.88 -24.68 7.65
N GLU A 417 -4.29 -23.50 7.45
CA GLU A 417 -5.02 -22.23 7.40
C GLU A 417 -6.13 -22.27 6.35
N ASN A 418 -5.84 -22.83 5.16
CA ASN A 418 -6.85 -22.96 4.12
C ASN A 418 -7.94 -24.00 4.47
N ILE A 419 -7.63 -25.10 5.15
CA ILE A 419 -8.64 -26.06 5.64
C ILE A 419 -9.57 -25.36 6.63
N ILE A 420 -9.01 -24.60 7.58
CA ILE A 420 -9.77 -23.84 8.57
C ILE A 420 -10.68 -22.85 7.86
N ASN A 421 -10.11 -22.00 7.00
CA ASN A 421 -10.86 -20.96 6.29
C ASN A 421 -11.95 -21.52 5.39
N THR A 422 -11.71 -22.66 4.72
CA THR A 422 -12.71 -23.28 3.84
C THR A 422 -13.77 -24.10 4.58
N SER A 423 -13.49 -24.55 5.81
CA SER A 423 -14.43 -25.33 6.63
C SER A 423 -15.64 -24.53 7.10
N THR A 424 -15.48 -23.21 7.25
CA THR A 424 -16.58 -22.31 7.60
C THR A 424 -17.52 -22.05 6.41
N LEU A 425 -17.09 -22.41 5.19
CA LEU A 425 -17.76 -22.06 3.93
C LEU A 425 -18.47 -23.24 3.28
N SER A 426 -18.21 -24.45 3.75
CA SER A 426 -18.72 -25.68 3.16
C SER A 426 -19.25 -26.63 4.25
N PRO A 427 -20.52 -27.07 4.16
CA PRO A 427 -21.05 -28.06 5.09
C PRO A 427 -20.47 -29.47 4.83
N LEU A 428 -19.87 -29.71 3.65
CA LEU A 428 -19.35 -31.02 3.22
C LEU A 428 -17.89 -31.23 3.66
N ILE A 429 -17.62 -31.21 4.96
CA ILE A 429 -16.25 -31.35 5.52
C ILE A 429 -15.80 -32.82 5.55
N GLN A 430 -16.75 -33.74 5.67
CA GLN A 430 -16.50 -35.18 5.82
C GLN A 430 -16.85 -35.94 4.54
N MET A 431 -16.02 -35.78 3.52
CA MET A 431 -16.14 -36.55 2.29
C MET A 431 -15.09 -37.68 2.29
N PRO A 432 -15.47 -38.92 1.91
CA PRO A 432 -14.53 -40.02 1.84
C PRO A 432 -13.54 -39.82 0.69
N THR A 433 -12.33 -40.38 0.85
CA THR A 433 -11.42 -40.56 -0.29
C THR A 433 -12.14 -41.38 -1.35
N SER A 434 -12.28 -40.82 -2.54
CA SER A 434 -13.10 -41.38 -3.62
C SER A 434 -12.28 -41.50 -4.89
N LEU A 435 -12.72 -42.34 -5.82
CA LEU A 435 -12.14 -42.39 -7.17
C LEU A 435 -12.40 -41.09 -7.91
N THR A 436 -11.63 -40.80 -8.95
CA THR A 436 -11.72 -39.57 -9.74
C THR A 436 -13.13 -39.35 -10.28
N TYR A 437 -13.74 -40.40 -10.82
CA TYR A 437 -15.13 -40.36 -11.28
C TYR A 437 -16.09 -39.95 -10.15
N ASP A 438 -15.95 -40.54 -8.96
CA ASP A 438 -16.81 -40.27 -7.81
C ASP A 438 -16.55 -38.86 -7.25
N THR A 439 -15.30 -38.40 -7.24
CA THR A 439 -14.94 -37.02 -6.85
C THR A 439 -15.56 -36.00 -7.78
N MET A 440 -15.61 -36.25 -9.09
CA MET A 440 -16.33 -35.39 -10.03
C MET A 440 -17.83 -35.34 -9.75
N TYR A 441 -18.45 -36.49 -9.48
CA TYR A 441 -19.86 -36.56 -9.10
C TYR A 441 -20.13 -35.78 -7.80
N LEU A 442 -19.29 -35.99 -6.79
CA LEU A 442 -19.33 -35.28 -5.52
C LEU A 442 -19.13 -33.76 -5.70
N HIS A 443 -18.33 -33.33 -6.67
CA HIS A 443 -18.18 -31.92 -7.00
C HIS A 443 -19.50 -31.34 -7.53
N MET A 444 -20.13 -32.01 -8.48
CA MET A 444 -21.41 -31.59 -9.04
C MET A 444 -22.51 -31.53 -7.98
N ALA A 445 -22.63 -32.56 -7.14
CA ALA A 445 -23.60 -32.58 -6.04
C ALA A 445 -23.30 -31.49 -4.99
N GLY A 446 -22.02 -31.35 -4.61
CA GLY A 446 -21.62 -30.38 -3.61
C GLY A 446 -21.80 -28.94 -4.04
N LYS A 447 -21.71 -28.62 -5.34
CA LYS A 447 -22.01 -27.26 -5.86
C LYS A 447 -23.44 -26.82 -5.52
N LYS A 448 -24.42 -27.72 -5.65
CA LYS A 448 -25.83 -27.44 -5.32
C LYS A 448 -26.02 -27.18 -3.83
N VAL A 449 -25.41 -28.03 -2.99
CA VAL A 449 -25.47 -27.89 -1.52
C VAL A 449 -24.79 -26.59 -1.08
N LEU A 450 -23.58 -26.32 -1.59
CA LEU A 450 -22.82 -25.11 -1.33
C LEU A 450 -23.61 -23.85 -1.71
N THR A 451 -24.22 -23.82 -2.90
CA THR A 451 -25.01 -22.66 -3.36
C THR A 451 -26.15 -22.35 -2.41
N LYS A 452 -26.90 -23.37 -1.97
CA LYS A 452 -28.00 -23.21 -0.99
C LYS A 452 -27.47 -22.71 0.36
N PHE A 453 -26.38 -23.30 0.82
CA PHE A 453 -25.73 -22.95 2.08
C PHE A 453 -25.24 -21.50 2.11
N LEU A 454 -24.50 -21.06 1.09
CA LEU A 454 -23.98 -19.69 1.01
C LEU A 454 -25.10 -18.64 0.96
N LYS A 455 -26.22 -18.94 0.25
CA LYS A 455 -27.40 -18.06 0.21
C LYS A 455 -28.09 -17.90 1.57
N GLN A 456 -27.96 -18.87 2.46
CA GLN A 456 -28.59 -18.85 3.78
C GLN A 456 -27.74 -18.09 4.81
N ILE A 457 -26.41 -18.20 4.75
CA ILE A 457 -25.50 -17.57 5.72
C ILE A 457 -25.45 -16.05 5.56
N LYS A 458 -25.50 -15.52 4.34
CA LYS A 458 -25.55 -14.07 4.02
C LYS A 458 -24.47 -13.19 4.69
N THR A 459 -23.34 -13.75 5.09
CA THR A 459 -22.15 -12.97 5.51
C THR A 459 -21.52 -12.28 4.30
N ASN A 460 -20.76 -11.19 4.52
CA ASN A 460 -20.07 -10.48 3.43
C ASN A 460 -19.21 -11.42 2.58
N TYR A 461 -18.43 -12.28 3.24
CA TYR A 461 -17.60 -13.27 2.57
C TYR A 461 -18.42 -14.32 1.82
N SER A 462 -19.58 -14.76 2.34
CA SER A 462 -20.46 -15.68 1.60
C SER A 462 -21.04 -15.04 0.33
N GLN A 463 -21.36 -13.75 0.35
CA GLN A 463 -21.83 -13.02 -0.83
C GLN A 463 -20.72 -12.88 -1.88
N TYR A 464 -19.49 -12.64 -1.42
CA TYR A 464 -18.31 -12.69 -2.29
C TYR A 464 -18.15 -14.06 -2.96
N LEU A 465 -18.25 -15.16 -2.19
CA LEU A 465 -18.13 -16.51 -2.74
C LEU A 465 -19.28 -16.88 -3.68
N LEU A 466 -20.48 -16.32 -3.50
CA LEU A 466 -21.56 -16.44 -4.48
C LEU A 466 -21.22 -15.71 -5.78
N PHE A 467 -20.64 -14.51 -5.70
CA PHE A 467 -20.21 -13.75 -6.87
C PHE A 467 -19.04 -14.40 -7.61
N GLU A 468 -17.98 -14.76 -6.89
CA GLU A 468 -16.88 -15.58 -7.39
C GLU A 468 -17.45 -16.88 -7.97
N GLY A 469 -18.45 -17.44 -7.27
CA GLY A 469 -19.43 -18.49 -7.62
C GLY A 469 -19.84 -18.52 -9.08
N VAL A 470 -20.42 -17.41 -9.49
CA VAL A 470 -20.92 -17.26 -10.83
C VAL A 470 -19.75 -17.01 -11.79
N CYS A 471 -18.79 -16.16 -11.44
CA CYS A 471 -17.65 -15.80 -12.29
C CYS A 471 -16.79 -17.01 -12.71
N LYS A 472 -16.53 -17.97 -11.81
CA LYS A 472 -15.75 -19.18 -12.13
C LYS A 472 -16.59 -20.33 -12.71
N GLY A 473 -17.92 -20.18 -12.83
CA GLY A 473 -18.81 -21.22 -13.39
C GLY A 473 -19.00 -22.45 -12.47
N TRP A 474 -18.97 -22.22 -11.16
CA TRP A 474 -19.20 -23.22 -10.11
C TRP A 474 -20.58 -23.10 -9.51
N ILE A 475 -21.24 -21.95 -9.68
CA ILE A 475 -22.67 -21.73 -9.49
C ILE A 475 -23.29 -21.47 -10.86
N ASP A 476 -24.31 -22.24 -11.23
CA ASP A 476 -25.02 -22.05 -12.50
C ASP A 476 -26.00 -20.86 -12.37
N ASP A 477 -25.79 -19.84 -13.20
CA ASP A 477 -26.69 -18.67 -13.34
C ASP A 477 -27.88 -18.97 -14.27
N SER A 478 -27.91 -20.16 -14.88
CA SER A 478 -28.96 -20.58 -15.83
C SER A 478 -30.09 -21.39 -15.20
N ASP A 479 -30.06 -21.65 -13.89
CA ASP A 479 -31.18 -22.31 -13.21
C ASP A 479 -32.37 -21.33 -13.26
N ASN A 480 -33.22 -21.53 -14.29
CA ASN A 480 -34.47 -20.84 -14.62
C ASN A 480 -35.55 -20.98 -13.54
N ASP A 481 -35.17 -21.11 -12.26
CA ASP A 481 -36.13 -20.89 -11.18
C ASP A 481 -36.73 -19.51 -11.43
N HIS A 482 -38.05 -19.47 -11.63
CA HIS A 482 -38.82 -18.27 -12.00
C HIS A 482 -38.65 -17.12 -10.98
N ASP A 483 -38.03 -17.39 -9.84
CA ASP A 483 -37.56 -16.42 -8.89
C ASP A 483 -36.22 -15.86 -9.36
N ASN A 484 -36.24 -14.63 -9.92
CA ASN A 484 -35.11 -13.78 -10.38
C ASN A 484 -33.86 -13.66 -9.46
N ILE A 485 -33.79 -14.40 -8.35
CA ILE A 485 -32.78 -14.38 -7.29
C ILE A 485 -31.41 -14.88 -7.75
N ASN A 486 -31.34 -15.68 -8.83
CA ASN A 486 -30.05 -16.20 -9.33
C ASN A 486 -29.33 -15.27 -10.30
N ASN A 487 -29.93 -14.15 -10.69
CA ASN A 487 -29.33 -13.27 -11.70
C ASN A 487 -27.95 -12.79 -11.23
N PHE A 488 -26.93 -13.05 -12.04
CA PHE A 488 -25.57 -12.52 -11.87
C PHE A 488 -25.51 -11.06 -11.39
N ASP A 489 -26.34 -10.17 -11.95
CA ASP A 489 -26.35 -8.75 -11.55
C ASP A 489 -26.81 -8.56 -10.10
N THR A 490 -27.77 -9.34 -9.61
CA THR A 490 -28.22 -9.32 -8.22
C THR A 490 -27.13 -9.84 -7.28
N ILE A 491 -26.50 -10.96 -7.61
CA ILE A 491 -25.41 -11.54 -6.79
C ILE A 491 -24.21 -10.59 -6.74
N ARG A 492 -23.87 -9.98 -7.87
CA ARG A 492 -22.81 -8.98 -7.96
C ARG A 492 -23.15 -7.73 -7.15
N TYR A 493 -24.39 -7.24 -7.24
CA TYR A 493 -24.87 -6.10 -6.46
C TYR A 493 -24.78 -6.34 -4.95
N ASP A 494 -25.22 -7.50 -4.47
CA ASP A 494 -25.15 -7.88 -3.07
C ASP A 494 -23.69 -7.93 -2.61
N CYS A 495 -22.82 -8.62 -3.37
CA CYS A 495 -21.39 -8.66 -3.09
C CYS A 495 -20.76 -7.25 -3.02
N MET A 496 -21.07 -6.38 -3.98
CA MET A 496 -20.60 -4.99 -4.00
C MET A 496 -21.06 -4.21 -2.76
N ASN A 497 -22.34 -4.34 -2.36
CA ASN A 497 -22.86 -3.72 -1.14
C ASN A 497 -22.15 -4.20 0.12
N SER A 498 -21.90 -5.51 0.24
CA SER A 498 -21.23 -6.07 1.40
C SER A 498 -19.79 -5.58 1.53
N LEU A 499 -19.04 -5.52 0.42
CA LEU A 499 -17.66 -5.02 0.40
C LEU A 499 -17.59 -3.52 0.71
N LEU A 500 -18.53 -2.71 0.18
CA LEU A 500 -18.56 -1.27 0.48
C LEU A 500 -18.86 -0.99 1.96
N ARG A 501 -19.73 -1.78 2.59
CA ARG A 501 -20.03 -1.64 4.03
C ARG A 501 -18.81 -1.85 4.92
N GLU A 502 -17.88 -2.72 4.53
CA GLU A 502 -16.61 -2.95 5.25
C GLU A 502 -15.74 -1.68 5.29
N HIS A 503 -15.87 -0.83 4.26
CA HIS A 503 -15.16 0.44 4.13
C HIS A 503 -15.99 1.68 4.52
N GLN A 504 -17.18 1.49 5.10
CA GLN A 504 -18.13 2.58 5.41
C GLN A 504 -18.54 3.40 4.16
N TRP A 505 -18.52 2.78 2.99
CA TRP A 505 -18.99 3.35 1.74
C TRP A 505 -20.35 2.78 1.35
N THR A 506 -20.99 3.46 0.40
CA THR A 506 -22.30 3.12 -0.16
C THR A 506 -22.23 3.07 -1.68
N MET A 507 -23.22 2.46 -2.31
CA MET A 507 -23.32 2.47 -3.78
C MET A 507 -23.47 3.89 -4.35
N ASN A 508 -24.01 4.82 -3.57
CA ASN A 508 -24.12 6.21 -3.98
C ASN A 508 -22.74 6.89 -4.06
N ASP A 509 -21.80 6.51 -3.19
CA ASP A 509 -20.44 7.04 -3.23
C ASP A 509 -19.74 6.59 -4.52
N VAL A 510 -19.87 5.31 -4.88
CA VAL A 510 -19.38 4.76 -6.16
C VAL A 510 -20.05 5.46 -7.36
N GLN A 511 -21.35 5.67 -7.30
CA GLN A 511 -22.08 6.39 -8.34
C GLN A 511 -21.58 7.83 -8.47
N THR A 512 -21.33 8.53 -7.37
CA THR A 512 -20.78 9.90 -7.37
C THR A 512 -19.40 9.96 -8.05
N VAL A 513 -18.58 8.92 -7.91
CA VAL A 513 -17.29 8.79 -8.63
C VAL A 513 -17.51 8.68 -10.14
N LEU A 514 -18.52 7.93 -10.58
CA LEU A 514 -18.90 7.75 -12.00
C LEU A 514 -19.77 8.87 -12.59
N GLU A 515 -20.36 9.70 -11.74
CA GLU A 515 -21.17 10.82 -12.20
C GLU A 515 -20.28 11.92 -12.77
N TRP A 516 -20.60 12.32 -13.99
CA TRP A 516 -19.99 13.46 -14.66
C TRP A 516 -21.01 14.12 -15.56
N SER A 517 -21.33 15.37 -15.24
CA SER A 517 -22.40 16.14 -15.91
C SER A 517 -22.15 16.38 -17.40
N TYR A 518 -20.91 16.25 -17.87
CA TYR A 518 -20.52 16.49 -19.26
C TYR A 518 -20.88 15.32 -20.18
N ILE A 519 -21.02 14.10 -19.65
CA ILE A 519 -21.41 12.93 -20.44
C ILE A 519 -22.93 12.77 -20.36
N HIS A 520 -23.54 12.69 -21.55
CA HIS A 520 -24.97 12.42 -21.67
C HIS A 520 -25.25 10.95 -21.36
N ARG A 521 -26.08 10.72 -20.34
CA ARG A 521 -26.55 9.39 -19.94
C ARG A 521 -28.07 9.31 -19.94
N THR A 522 -28.60 8.11 -20.10
CA THR A 522 -30.01 7.81 -19.83
C THR A 522 -30.30 7.99 -18.34
N THR A 523 -31.58 8.05 -17.96
CA THR A 523 -32.01 8.03 -16.54
C THR A 523 -31.44 6.83 -15.79
N ASP A 524 -31.29 5.70 -16.49
CA ASP A 524 -30.76 4.47 -15.93
C ASP A 524 -29.23 4.39 -15.99
N GLY A 525 -28.50 5.48 -16.32
CA GLY A 525 -27.04 5.54 -16.25
C GLY A 525 -26.24 5.03 -17.45
N TRP A 526 -26.89 4.58 -18.53
CA TRP A 526 -26.25 4.15 -19.78
C TRP A 526 -25.81 5.32 -20.65
N LEU A 527 -24.80 5.13 -21.50
CA LEU A 527 -24.41 6.15 -22.46
C LEU A 527 -25.49 6.34 -23.54
N LEU A 528 -25.75 7.59 -23.93
CA LEU A 528 -26.73 7.91 -24.96
C LEU A 528 -26.16 7.76 -26.38
N ASN A 529 -26.74 6.88 -27.19
CA ASN A 529 -26.26 6.55 -28.56
C ASN A 529 -26.37 7.69 -29.60
N ASN A 530 -27.09 8.77 -29.30
CA ASN A 530 -27.44 9.81 -30.28
C ASN A 530 -26.76 11.16 -30.01
N VAL A 531 -25.96 11.28 -28.95
CA VAL A 531 -25.38 12.57 -28.53
C VAL A 531 -23.87 12.55 -28.70
N LYS A 532 -23.37 13.35 -29.64
CA LYS A 532 -21.95 13.46 -29.98
C LYS A 532 -21.28 14.71 -29.39
N SER A 533 -21.91 15.36 -28.43
CA SER A 533 -21.41 16.56 -27.76
C SER A 533 -21.14 16.29 -26.29
N LEU A 534 -20.26 17.08 -25.67
CA LEU A 534 -20.24 17.19 -24.20
C LEU A 534 -21.25 18.24 -23.76
N ASN A 535 -21.89 17.99 -22.63
CA ASN A 535 -22.79 18.93 -21.97
C ASN A 535 -22.01 20.04 -21.26
N THR A 536 -21.36 20.90 -22.05
CA THR A 536 -20.68 22.10 -21.55
C THR A 536 -21.72 23.20 -21.36
N HIS A 537 -21.94 23.65 -20.12
CA HIS A 537 -22.95 24.67 -19.81
C HIS A 537 -22.53 26.12 -20.15
N GLU A 538 -21.36 26.30 -20.76
CA GLU A 538 -20.71 27.60 -20.88
C GLU A 538 -20.88 28.30 -22.24
N ASN A 539 -20.83 29.64 -22.21
CA ASN A 539 -20.87 30.49 -23.40
C ASN A 539 -19.61 30.42 -24.26
N TYR A 540 -18.45 30.09 -23.67
CA TYR A 540 -17.18 30.01 -24.36
C TYR A 540 -16.76 28.57 -24.48
N LYS A 541 -16.81 28.06 -25.72
CA LYS A 541 -16.53 26.68 -26.06
C LYS A 541 -15.39 26.59 -27.04
N PHE A 542 -14.39 25.78 -26.71
CA PHE A 542 -13.20 25.60 -27.52
C PHE A 542 -13.14 24.18 -28.07
N SER A 543 -12.73 24.07 -29.32
CA SER A 543 -12.51 22.81 -30.03
C SER A 543 -11.04 22.40 -30.02
N ASN A 544 -10.13 23.35 -29.85
CA ASN A 544 -8.69 23.09 -29.90
C ASN A 544 -7.90 24.15 -29.12
N VAL A 545 -6.85 23.70 -28.45
CA VAL A 545 -5.81 24.53 -27.84
C VAL A 545 -4.71 24.77 -28.86
N VAL A 546 -4.55 26.03 -29.29
CA VAL A 546 -3.60 26.37 -30.35
C VAL A 546 -2.25 26.78 -29.79
N GLY A 547 -2.21 27.56 -28.71
CA GLY A 547 -0.95 28.13 -28.25
C GLY A 547 -1.06 29.23 -27.20
N VAL A 548 0.05 29.90 -26.95
CA VAL A 548 0.14 31.09 -26.08
C VAL A 548 1.02 32.14 -26.74
N ARG A 549 0.63 33.42 -26.62
CA ARG A 549 1.35 34.58 -27.12
C ARG A 549 1.63 35.56 -26.00
N PHE A 550 2.89 35.94 -25.84
CA PHE A 550 3.36 36.97 -24.93
C PHE A 550 3.67 38.22 -25.75
N ASN A 551 3.02 39.34 -25.45
CA ASN A 551 3.41 40.65 -25.96
C ASN A 551 4.20 41.37 -24.86
N VAL A 552 5.52 41.33 -24.98
CA VAL A 552 6.48 41.92 -24.03
C VAL A 552 6.36 43.43 -23.97
N GLU A 553 6.02 44.07 -25.09
CA GLU A 553 5.86 45.52 -25.17
C GLU A 553 4.63 46.01 -24.40
N MET A 554 3.48 45.36 -24.62
CA MET A 554 2.22 45.75 -23.99
C MET A 554 2.03 45.13 -22.59
N GLY A 555 2.79 44.08 -22.26
CA GLY A 555 2.59 43.33 -21.02
C GLY A 555 1.41 42.36 -21.08
N GLU A 556 0.98 41.94 -22.28
CA GLU A 556 -0.21 41.11 -22.49
C GLU A 556 0.16 39.63 -22.66
N ILE A 557 -0.68 38.74 -22.14
CA ILE A 557 -0.58 37.30 -22.36
C ILE A 557 -1.90 36.83 -22.97
N LYS A 558 -1.83 36.29 -24.18
CA LYS A 558 -3.00 35.81 -24.92
C LYS A 558 -2.94 34.30 -25.08
N LEU A 559 -3.98 33.61 -24.60
CA LEU A 559 -4.19 32.20 -24.89
C LEU A 559 -4.87 32.08 -26.26
N LEU A 560 -4.33 31.22 -27.11
CA LEU A 560 -4.80 31.03 -28.47
C LEU A 560 -5.64 29.76 -28.54
N PHE A 561 -6.92 29.92 -28.88
CA PHE A 561 -7.88 28.82 -28.98
C PHE A 561 -8.58 28.82 -30.35
N GLN A 562 -9.07 27.66 -30.76
CA GLN A 562 -10.04 27.56 -31.84
C GLN A 562 -11.44 27.41 -31.25
N THR A 563 -12.31 28.40 -31.46
CA THR A 563 -13.71 28.33 -31.00
C THR A 563 -14.46 27.23 -31.74
N SER A 564 -15.32 26.52 -31.02
CA SER A 564 -16.17 25.51 -31.60
C SER A 564 -17.16 26.13 -32.58
N LYS A 565 -17.28 25.55 -33.78
CA LYS A 565 -18.26 26.01 -34.79
C LYS A 565 -19.66 25.54 -34.45
N THR A 566 -19.76 24.35 -33.86
CA THR A 566 -21.02 23.75 -33.41
C THR A 566 -20.89 23.30 -31.95
N MET A 567 -22.02 23.04 -31.30
CA MET A 567 -22.03 22.45 -29.95
C MET A 567 -21.35 21.07 -29.90
N ASN A 568 -21.36 20.33 -31.01
CA ASN A 568 -20.74 19.01 -31.10
C ASN A 568 -19.21 19.09 -31.14
N ASP A 569 -18.65 20.21 -31.57
CA ASP A 569 -17.20 20.40 -31.65
C ASP A 569 -16.61 20.97 -30.34
N ALA A 570 -17.44 21.18 -29.31
CA ALA A 570 -17.00 21.71 -28.02
C ALA A 570 -16.34 20.64 -27.17
N LEU A 571 -15.02 20.79 -26.98
CA LEU A 571 -14.20 19.89 -26.16
C LEU A 571 -13.82 20.51 -24.83
N LEU A 572 -13.65 21.83 -24.75
CA LEU A 572 -13.22 22.56 -23.55
C LEU A 572 -14.11 23.78 -23.26
N GLY A 573 -14.26 24.12 -21.98
CA GLY A 573 -14.84 25.37 -21.47
C GLY A 573 -13.77 26.30 -20.89
N ILE A 574 -14.19 27.47 -20.36
CA ILE A 574 -13.27 28.36 -19.62
C ILE A 574 -12.93 27.75 -18.27
N ASP A 575 -13.87 27.05 -17.64
CA ASP A 575 -13.67 26.42 -16.34
C ASP A 575 -12.50 25.43 -16.39
N ASP A 576 -12.34 24.71 -17.51
CA ASP A 576 -11.19 23.80 -17.74
C ASP A 576 -9.85 24.53 -17.78
N VAL A 577 -9.81 25.69 -18.43
CA VAL A 577 -8.60 26.52 -18.54
C VAL A 577 -8.21 27.03 -17.17
N VAL A 578 -9.18 27.53 -16.41
CA VAL A 578 -8.96 28.09 -15.07
C VAL A 578 -8.56 26.99 -14.11
N GLU A 579 -9.27 25.86 -14.11
CA GLU A 579 -8.99 24.69 -13.29
C GLU A 579 -7.54 24.23 -13.48
N ILE A 580 -7.10 24.00 -14.71
CA ILE A 580 -5.74 23.52 -15.01
C ILE A 580 -4.67 24.54 -14.58
N LEU A 581 -4.86 25.82 -14.91
CA LEU A 581 -3.87 26.86 -14.62
C LEU A 581 -3.76 27.17 -13.11
N THR A 582 -4.89 27.16 -12.39
CA THR A 582 -4.93 27.41 -10.93
C THR A 582 -4.41 26.22 -10.13
N HIS A 583 -4.79 25.00 -10.49
CA HIS A 583 -4.30 23.78 -9.84
C HIS A 583 -2.87 23.43 -10.25
N GLY A 584 -2.33 24.10 -11.26
CA GLY A 584 -0.96 23.95 -11.71
C GLY A 584 -0.71 22.60 -12.39
N ILE A 585 -1.73 22.03 -13.03
CA ILE A 585 -1.69 20.68 -13.61
C ILE A 585 -0.98 20.75 -14.96
N THR A 586 0.25 20.27 -15.05
CA THR A 586 0.94 20.13 -16.35
C THR A 586 0.69 18.74 -16.93
N SER A 587 0.74 17.71 -16.11
CA SER A 587 0.65 16.31 -16.53
C SER A 587 -0.28 15.54 -15.60
N ALA A 588 -0.71 14.38 -16.06
CA ALA A 588 -1.58 13.50 -15.30
C ALA A 588 -1.20 12.03 -15.51
N ILE A 589 -1.23 11.26 -14.43
CA ILE A 589 -1.20 9.80 -14.45
C ILE A 589 -2.47 9.33 -13.76
N PHE A 590 -3.14 8.37 -14.35
CA PHE A 590 -4.37 7.78 -13.88
C PHE A 590 -4.27 6.27 -14.06
N ALA A 591 -4.81 5.48 -13.14
CA ALA A 591 -4.90 4.04 -13.27
C ALA A 591 -6.16 3.48 -12.59
N LEU A 592 -6.70 2.41 -13.18
CA LEU A 592 -7.66 1.51 -12.54
C LEU A 592 -6.94 0.21 -12.21
N GLU A 593 -6.51 0.10 -10.96
CA GLU A 593 -5.72 -1.03 -10.47
C GLU A 593 -6.61 -2.14 -9.89
N PRO A 594 -6.13 -3.40 -9.88
CA PRO A 594 -6.77 -4.42 -9.06
C PRO A 594 -6.73 -3.99 -7.60
N ILE A 595 -7.79 -4.29 -6.86
CA ILE A 595 -7.72 -4.26 -5.41
C ILE A 595 -6.87 -5.45 -4.99
N GLU A 596 -5.67 -5.18 -4.47
CA GLU A 596 -4.72 -6.19 -4.01
C GLU A 596 -5.23 -6.84 -2.72
N SER A 597 -6.19 -7.75 -2.84
CA SER A 597 -6.67 -8.58 -1.74
C SER A 597 -6.39 -10.05 -2.04
N PHE A 598 -5.62 -10.68 -1.15
CA PHE A 598 -5.43 -12.13 -1.18
C PHE A 598 -6.73 -12.89 -0.92
N GLU A 599 -7.68 -12.28 -0.21
CA GLU A 599 -8.98 -12.86 0.13
C GLU A 599 -9.97 -12.76 -1.03
N TYR A 600 -9.86 -11.71 -1.85
CA TYR A 600 -10.80 -11.37 -2.92
C TYR A 600 -10.15 -11.32 -4.32
N PRO A 601 -9.63 -12.44 -4.85
CA PRO A 601 -8.92 -12.45 -6.14
C PRO A 601 -9.76 -11.94 -7.32
N LEU A 602 -11.06 -12.18 -7.29
CA LEU A 602 -12.04 -11.65 -8.24
C LEU A 602 -12.88 -10.54 -7.61
N HIS A 603 -12.26 -9.42 -7.24
CA HIS A 603 -12.98 -8.27 -6.68
C HIS A 603 -13.95 -7.64 -7.72
N PRO A 604 -15.21 -7.29 -7.37
CA PRO A 604 -16.18 -6.67 -8.29
C PRO A 604 -15.90 -5.18 -8.58
N PHE A 605 -14.94 -4.58 -7.86
CA PHE A 605 -14.44 -3.22 -8.07
C PHE A 605 -12.98 -3.21 -8.53
N GLN A 606 -12.57 -2.09 -9.12
CA GLN A 606 -11.19 -1.66 -9.32
C GLN A 606 -10.93 -0.42 -8.48
N GLU A 607 -9.67 -0.17 -8.15
CA GLU A 607 -9.27 1.01 -7.39
C GLU A 607 -8.76 2.12 -8.30
N LEU A 608 -9.36 3.30 -8.16
CA LEU A 608 -8.95 4.54 -8.78
C LEU A 608 -7.68 5.08 -8.13
N LYS A 609 -6.62 5.22 -8.91
CA LYS A 609 -5.39 5.90 -8.49
C LYS A 609 -5.02 6.99 -9.48
N TYR A 610 -4.52 8.12 -8.99
CA TYR A 610 -4.07 9.20 -9.87
C TYR A 610 -2.97 10.06 -9.25
N ALA A 611 -2.31 10.84 -10.11
CA ALA A 611 -1.34 11.86 -9.77
C ALA A 611 -1.34 12.97 -10.85
N PRO A 612 -1.13 14.25 -10.51
CA PRO A 612 -0.94 14.78 -9.16
C PRO A 612 -2.24 14.81 -8.33
N GLN A 613 -2.12 14.98 -7.02
CA GLN A 613 -3.27 15.11 -6.10
C GLN A 613 -4.11 16.36 -6.37
N SER A 614 -3.58 17.35 -7.10
CA SER A 614 -4.34 18.51 -7.56
C SER A 614 -5.38 18.18 -8.63
N LEU A 615 -5.43 16.93 -9.13
CA LEU A 615 -6.51 16.42 -9.98
C LEU A 615 -7.80 16.09 -9.19
N THR A 616 -7.74 16.01 -7.86
CA THR A 616 -8.92 15.70 -7.04
C THR A 616 -10.04 16.70 -7.32
N HIS A 617 -11.27 16.22 -7.54
CA HIS A 617 -12.45 17.03 -7.89
C HIS A 617 -12.39 17.81 -9.20
N THR A 618 -11.43 17.52 -10.07
CA THR A 618 -11.30 18.21 -11.36
C THR A 618 -12.12 17.54 -12.46
N ASN A 619 -12.60 18.34 -13.42
CA ASN A 619 -13.14 17.81 -14.67
C ASN A 619 -12.07 17.07 -15.48
N TYR A 620 -10.79 17.38 -15.28
CA TYR A 620 -9.69 16.62 -15.85
C TYR A 620 -9.66 15.17 -15.33
N LEU A 621 -9.75 14.94 -14.02
CA LEU A 621 -9.80 13.57 -13.47
C LEU A 621 -11.01 12.79 -13.97
N LYS A 622 -12.18 13.44 -14.03
CA LYS A 622 -13.39 12.83 -14.60
C LYS A 622 -13.20 12.48 -16.09
N THR A 623 -12.54 13.35 -16.86
CA THR A 623 -12.20 13.07 -18.26
C THR A 623 -11.26 11.88 -18.39
N LEU A 624 -10.23 11.77 -17.54
CA LEU A 624 -9.31 10.63 -17.49
C LEU A 624 -10.08 9.33 -17.22
N LEU A 625 -10.90 9.32 -16.16
CA LEU A 625 -11.73 8.18 -15.78
C LEU A 625 -12.62 7.71 -16.93
N HIS A 626 -13.45 8.61 -17.47
CA HIS A 626 -14.42 8.22 -18.48
C HIS A 626 -13.79 7.85 -19.82
N SER A 627 -12.70 8.50 -20.21
CA SER A 627 -11.97 8.13 -21.43
C SER A 627 -11.36 6.73 -21.30
N TYR A 628 -10.75 6.43 -20.15
CA TYR A 628 -10.19 5.10 -19.91
C TYR A 628 -11.28 4.03 -19.84
N SER A 629 -12.37 4.28 -19.09
CA SER A 629 -13.50 3.35 -19.00
C SER A 629 -14.11 3.05 -20.37
N LEU A 630 -14.26 4.05 -21.25
CA LEU A 630 -14.75 3.84 -22.62
C LEU A 630 -13.85 2.87 -23.41
N ILE A 631 -12.54 3.09 -23.36
CA ILE A 631 -11.57 2.21 -24.04
C ILE A 631 -11.62 0.79 -23.43
N GLN A 632 -11.69 0.67 -22.11
CA GLN A 632 -11.80 -0.62 -21.42
C GLN A 632 -13.10 -1.35 -21.79
N MET A 633 -14.24 -0.65 -21.88
CA MET A 633 -15.52 -1.22 -22.32
C MET A 633 -15.42 -1.74 -23.77
N MET A 634 -14.82 -0.97 -24.69
CA MET A 634 -14.60 -1.39 -26.08
C MET A 634 -13.74 -2.65 -26.16
N LEU A 635 -12.64 -2.69 -25.39
CA LEU A 635 -11.71 -3.82 -25.39
C LEU A 635 -12.31 -5.08 -24.73
N MET A 636 -13.18 -4.93 -23.73
CA MET A 636 -13.81 -6.05 -23.03
C MET A 636 -15.10 -6.56 -23.70
N GLY A 637 -15.72 -5.76 -24.56
CA GLY A 637 -17.02 -6.12 -25.13
C GLY A 637 -18.20 -5.92 -24.17
N THR A 638 -17.97 -5.28 -23.03
CA THR A 638 -18.99 -5.07 -21.97
C THR A 638 -19.14 -3.58 -21.63
N GLU A 639 -20.35 -3.05 -21.68
CA GLU A 639 -20.71 -1.74 -21.15
C GLU A 639 -21.17 -1.90 -19.70
N VAL A 640 -20.71 -1.00 -18.81
CA VAL A 640 -21.15 -0.92 -17.42
C VAL A 640 -21.94 0.36 -17.22
N CYS A 641 -23.14 0.23 -16.66
CA CYS A 641 -23.97 1.36 -16.29
C CYS A 641 -23.32 2.19 -15.17
N ALA A 642 -23.47 3.52 -15.19
CA ALA A 642 -22.94 4.42 -14.16
C ALA A 642 -23.83 4.60 -12.93
N THR A 643 -25.06 4.07 -12.96
CA THR A 643 -26.03 4.16 -11.86
C THR A 643 -26.17 2.79 -11.18
N SER A 644 -26.30 2.78 -9.86
CA SER A 644 -26.53 1.55 -9.10
C SER A 644 -27.79 0.83 -9.60
N PRO A 645 -27.81 -0.50 -9.82
CA PRO A 645 -26.86 -1.52 -9.35
C PRO A 645 -25.65 -1.78 -10.29
N PHE A 646 -25.34 -0.84 -11.19
CA PHE A 646 -24.27 -0.94 -12.20
C PHE A 646 -24.40 -2.16 -13.12
N PRO A 647 -25.59 -2.45 -13.69
CA PRO A 647 -25.78 -3.59 -14.57
C PRO A 647 -24.80 -3.57 -15.75
N MET A 648 -24.53 -4.76 -16.29
CA MET A 648 -23.67 -4.95 -17.46
C MET A 648 -24.49 -5.35 -18.67
N LYS A 649 -24.10 -4.86 -19.86
CA LYS A 649 -24.65 -5.34 -21.14
C LYS A 649 -23.56 -5.45 -22.20
N ASN A 650 -23.87 -6.15 -23.29
CA ASN A 650 -22.98 -6.21 -24.43
C ASN A 650 -22.85 -4.81 -25.06
N ILE A 651 -21.62 -4.38 -25.39
CA ILE A 651 -21.40 -3.05 -26.00
C ILE A 651 -22.14 -2.86 -27.33
N TYR A 652 -22.39 -3.92 -28.09
CA TYR A 652 -23.14 -3.89 -29.35
C TYR A 652 -24.65 -3.63 -29.15
N ASP A 653 -25.17 -3.92 -27.95
CA ASP A 653 -26.52 -3.53 -27.52
C ASP A 653 -26.53 -2.13 -26.86
N GLY A 654 -25.36 -1.50 -26.82
CA GLY A 654 -25.07 -0.28 -26.10
C GLY A 654 -24.52 0.82 -26.99
N PHE A 655 -23.53 1.53 -26.46
CA PHE A 655 -22.96 2.71 -27.11
C PHE A 655 -22.34 2.43 -28.49
N MET A 656 -21.96 1.18 -28.81
CA MET A 656 -21.32 0.89 -30.10
C MET A 656 -22.25 1.06 -31.29
N GLN A 657 -23.57 1.05 -31.09
CA GLN A 657 -24.56 1.26 -32.16
C GLN A 657 -24.40 2.62 -32.86
N GLN A 658 -23.80 3.61 -32.17
CA GLN A 658 -23.58 4.93 -32.75
C GLN A 658 -22.39 4.98 -33.71
N LEU A 659 -21.51 3.98 -33.68
CA LEU A 659 -20.34 3.93 -34.54
C LEU A 659 -20.70 3.40 -35.93
N PRO A 660 -20.08 3.90 -37.01
CA PRO A 660 -20.18 3.29 -38.33
C PRO A 660 -19.67 1.85 -38.31
N THR A 661 -20.24 0.98 -39.14
CA THR A 661 -19.87 -0.44 -39.26
C THR A 661 -18.37 -0.64 -39.43
N ARG A 662 -17.70 0.21 -40.24
CA ARG A 662 -16.23 0.19 -40.43
C ARG A 662 -15.45 0.33 -39.12
N LEU A 663 -15.92 1.17 -38.19
CA LEU A 663 -15.28 1.32 -36.88
C LEU A 663 -15.65 0.15 -35.96
N GLN A 664 -16.90 -0.30 -35.95
CA GLN A 664 -17.30 -1.47 -35.16
C GLN A 664 -16.50 -2.73 -35.53
N GLU A 665 -16.24 -2.95 -36.82
CA GLU A 665 -15.43 -4.07 -37.32
C GLU A 665 -13.97 -3.99 -36.84
N LYS A 666 -13.40 -2.78 -36.72
CA LYS A 666 -12.04 -2.58 -36.19
C LYS A 666 -11.94 -2.75 -34.67
N LEU A 667 -13.05 -2.54 -33.96
CA LEU A 667 -13.15 -2.57 -32.50
C LEU A 667 -13.67 -3.93 -32.01
N GLN A 668 -12.96 -4.99 -32.36
CA GLN A 668 -13.25 -6.31 -31.81
C GLN A 668 -12.69 -6.41 -30.39
N PRO A 669 -13.42 -7.01 -29.44
CA PRO A 669 -12.92 -7.24 -28.09
C PRO A 669 -11.63 -8.05 -28.07
N ILE A 670 -10.71 -7.71 -27.17
CA ILE A 670 -9.43 -8.38 -26.98
C ILE A 670 -9.45 -9.12 -25.65
N TYR A 671 -9.86 -10.38 -25.66
CA TYR A 671 -10.02 -11.20 -24.45
C TYR A 671 -8.72 -11.63 -23.78
N SER A 672 -7.56 -11.38 -24.38
CA SER A 672 -6.26 -11.74 -23.81
C SER A 672 -5.51 -10.58 -23.18
N ALA A 673 -6.05 -9.37 -23.24
CA ALA A 673 -5.40 -8.19 -22.69
C ALA A 673 -5.41 -8.22 -21.16
N GLU A 674 -4.25 -8.09 -20.53
CA GLU A 674 -4.12 -7.97 -19.07
C GLU A 674 -3.87 -6.53 -18.64
N ASN A 675 -3.13 -5.77 -19.47
CA ASN A 675 -2.70 -4.42 -19.15
C ASN A 675 -2.92 -3.45 -20.32
N VAL A 676 -3.67 -2.37 -20.12
CA VAL A 676 -3.97 -1.36 -21.14
C VAL A 676 -3.51 0.02 -20.70
N TRP A 677 -2.66 0.66 -21.49
CA TRP A 677 -2.20 2.02 -21.24
C TRP A 677 -2.53 2.95 -22.39
N LEU A 678 -3.08 4.12 -22.07
CA LEU A 678 -3.19 5.24 -22.99
C LEU A 678 -2.06 6.23 -22.70
N GLU A 679 -1.24 6.50 -23.70
CA GLU A 679 -0.11 7.42 -23.60
C GLU A 679 -0.20 8.51 -24.65
N SER A 680 0.36 9.69 -24.37
CA SER A 680 0.60 10.68 -25.41
C SER A 680 1.90 10.38 -26.16
N ASP A 681 1.88 10.54 -27.47
CA ASP A 681 3.10 10.68 -28.27
C ASP A 681 3.83 12.00 -27.94
N GLU A 682 4.94 12.27 -28.59
CA GLU A 682 5.66 13.55 -28.44
C GLU A 682 4.77 14.75 -28.84
N LEU A 683 4.70 15.75 -27.95
CA LEU A 683 3.92 16.95 -28.18
C LEU A 683 4.84 18.00 -28.81
N THR A 684 4.70 18.16 -30.14
CA THR A 684 5.56 19.08 -30.88
C THR A 684 5.03 20.51 -30.84
N TYR A 685 5.94 21.49 -30.87
CA TYR A 685 5.56 22.91 -30.83
C TYR A 685 6.51 23.80 -31.65
N GLU A 686 5.98 24.91 -32.16
CA GLU A 686 6.71 25.94 -32.90
C GLU A 686 6.86 27.19 -32.01
N LYS A 687 8.09 27.71 -31.87
CA LYS A 687 8.37 28.97 -31.15
C LYS A 687 8.73 30.07 -32.15
N HIS A 688 7.94 31.14 -32.16
CA HIS A 688 8.24 32.39 -32.88
C HIS A 688 8.63 33.46 -31.87
N ASP A 689 9.69 34.19 -32.16
CA ASP A 689 10.27 35.20 -31.27
C ASP A 689 10.78 36.35 -32.15
N ASP A 690 10.05 37.46 -32.19
CA ASP A 690 10.44 38.68 -32.91
C ASP A 690 11.03 39.77 -31.99
N GLY A 691 11.28 39.43 -30.72
CA GLY A 691 11.77 40.32 -29.68
C GLY A 691 10.67 41.04 -28.88
N ASN A 692 9.54 41.37 -29.50
CA ASN A 692 8.40 42.00 -28.82
C ASN A 692 7.27 41.00 -28.55
N ILE A 693 7.12 40.02 -29.43
CA ILE A 693 6.08 39.00 -29.41
C ILE A 693 6.76 37.63 -29.41
N ILE A 694 6.48 36.87 -28.36
CA ILE A 694 6.90 35.48 -28.24
C ILE A 694 5.64 34.63 -28.35
N SER A 695 5.56 33.77 -29.37
CA SER A 695 4.42 32.86 -29.55
C SER A 695 4.88 31.41 -29.53
N TYR A 696 4.12 30.57 -28.83
CA TYR A 696 4.27 29.12 -28.82
C TYR A 696 3.00 28.52 -29.45
N TYR A 697 3.14 27.80 -30.56
CA TYR A 697 2.05 27.09 -31.22
C TYR A 697 2.21 25.58 -31.00
N ILE A 698 1.21 24.94 -30.43
CA ILE A 698 1.19 23.50 -30.18
C ILE A 698 0.65 22.79 -31.43
N ASN A 699 1.33 21.74 -31.87
CA ASN A 699 0.89 20.90 -32.98
C ASN A 699 -0.08 19.82 -32.49
N ASP A 700 -0.81 19.23 -33.42
CA ASP A 700 -1.57 18.02 -33.08
C ASP A 700 -0.62 16.84 -32.86
N PHE A 701 -1.01 15.92 -31.99
CA PHE A 701 -0.21 14.76 -31.63
C PHE A 701 -1.09 13.51 -31.54
N ARG A 702 -0.46 12.33 -31.55
CA ARG A 702 -1.18 11.05 -31.48
C ARG A 702 -1.32 10.59 -30.03
N MET A 703 -2.43 9.92 -29.76
CA MET A 703 -2.61 9.17 -28.52
C MET A 703 -2.35 7.70 -28.84
N LEU A 704 -1.46 7.08 -28.10
CA LEU A 704 -1.01 5.71 -28.28
C LEU A 704 -1.77 4.80 -27.32
N ILE A 705 -2.41 3.75 -27.83
CA ILE A 705 -3.03 2.73 -26.98
C ILE A 705 -2.13 1.51 -26.98
N LYS A 706 -1.64 1.13 -25.80
CA LYS A 706 -0.77 -0.03 -25.60
C LYS A 706 -1.51 -1.12 -24.87
N VAL A 707 -1.40 -2.35 -25.36
CA VAL A 707 -1.90 -3.57 -24.72
C VAL A 707 -0.70 -4.45 -24.42
N ASP A 708 -0.51 -4.80 -23.15
CA ASP A 708 0.62 -5.60 -22.64
C ASP A 708 1.98 -5.05 -23.10
N GLY A 709 2.09 -3.72 -23.11
CA GLY A 709 3.29 -2.98 -23.52
C GLY A 709 3.47 -2.79 -25.04
N LYS A 710 2.60 -3.36 -25.88
CA LYS A 710 2.66 -3.24 -27.35
C LYS A 710 1.60 -2.28 -27.87
N ILE A 711 1.95 -1.44 -28.84
CA ILE A 711 1.00 -0.51 -29.47
C ILE A 711 -0.05 -1.32 -30.24
N LEU A 712 -1.32 -0.97 -30.01
CA LEU A 712 -2.46 -1.47 -30.75
C LEU A 712 -2.80 -0.48 -31.87
N ASP A 713 -2.17 -0.68 -33.04
CA ASP A 713 -2.24 0.24 -34.18
C ASP A 713 -3.68 0.50 -34.63
N THR A 714 -4.53 -0.54 -34.68
CA THR A 714 -5.93 -0.41 -35.12
C THR A 714 -6.73 0.62 -34.33
N LEU A 715 -6.54 0.64 -33.01
CA LEU A 715 -7.23 1.53 -32.08
C LEU A 715 -6.55 2.90 -32.01
N THR A 716 -5.22 2.92 -32.04
CA THR A 716 -4.39 4.13 -32.10
C THR A 716 -4.71 4.97 -33.34
N ASP A 717 -4.74 4.35 -34.52
CA ASP A 717 -5.05 5.03 -35.79
C ASP A 717 -6.50 5.51 -35.86
N SER A 718 -7.40 4.84 -35.14
CA SER A 718 -8.83 5.20 -35.10
C SER A 718 -9.17 6.16 -33.95
N TYR A 719 -8.20 6.59 -33.13
CA TYR A 719 -8.45 7.37 -31.91
C TYR A 719 -9.21 8.69 -32.18
N ASN A 720 -8.75 9.46 -33.17
CA ASN A 720 -9.40 10.70 -33.55
C ASN A 720 -10.80 10.45 -34.13
N ASP A 721 -10.95 9.41 -34.97
CA ASP A 721 -12.25 9.00 -35.52
C ASP A 721 -13.23 8.64 -34.41
N LEU A 722 -12.80 7.86 -33.40
CA LEU A 722 -13.62 7.48 -32.25
C LEU A 722 -14.07 8.68 -31.45
N GLY A 723 -13.17 9.64 -31.22
CA GLY A 723 -13.52 10.79 -30.41
C GLY A 723 -14.49 11.77 -31.08
N THR A 724 -14.77 11.63 -32.38
CA THR A 724 -15.93 12.31 -33.02
C THR A 724 -17.28 11.78 -32.54
N TYR A 725 -17.31 10.56 -31.98
CA TYR A 725 -18.49 9.93 -31.37
C TYR A 725 -18.43 9.93 -29.85
N PHE A 726 -17.21 9.93 -29.28
CA PHE A 726 -16.97 9.99 -27.84
C PHE A 726 -16.05 11.16 -27.49
N PRO A 727 -16.56 12.40 -27.40
CA PRO A 727 -15.71 13.58 -27.29
C PRO A 727 -14.84 13.63 -26.04
N ALA A 728 -15.16 12.85 -24.98
CA ALA A 728 -14.29 12.68 -23.82
C ALA A 728 -12.87 12.23 -24.22
N ILE A 729 -12.76 11.36 -25.24
CA ILE A 729 -11.50 10.86 -25.79
C ILE A 729 -10.69 12.00 -26.41
N LEU A 730 -11.28 12.83 -27.27
CA LEU A 730 -10.57 13.98 -27.87
C LEU A 730 -10.26 15.07 -26.85
N ARG A 731 -11.17 15.31 -25.90
CA ARG A 731 -10.97 16.27 -24.83
C ARG A 731 -9.70 15.98 -24.03
N LEU A 732 -9.35 14.71 -23.85
CA LEU A 732 -8.10 14.32 -23.19
C LEU A 732 -6.85 14.90 -23.87
N LYS A 733 -6.81 14.92 -25.21
CA LYS A 733 -5.72 15.54 -25.97
C LYS A 733 -5.63 17.04 -25.67
N GLU A 734 -6.77 17.71 -25.65
CA GLU A 734 -6.84 19.16 -25.47
C GLU A 734 -6.50 19.59 -24.03
N LEU A 735 -6.88 18.79 -23.01
CA LEU A 735 -6.46 19.02 -21.62
C LEU A 735 -4.94 18.86 -21.46
N LEU A 736 -4.30 17.91 -22.17
CA LEU A 736 -2.84 17.80 -22.18
C LEU A 736 -2.17 19.01 -22.83
N LYS A 737 -2.73 19.55 -23.91
CA LYS A 737 -2.24 20.81 -24.52
C LYS A 737 -2.38 22.01 -23.57
N LEU A 738 -3.46 22.10 -22.79
CA LEU A 738 -3.60 23.12 -21.74
C LEU A 738 -2.49 23.00 -20.70
N GLY A 739 -2.19 21.78 -20.26
CA GLY A 739 -1.03 21.53 -19.41
C GLY A 739 0.27 22.03 -20.05
N ALA A 740 0.45 21.88 -21.37
CA ALA A 740 1.65 22.32 -22.06
C ALA A 740 1.74 23.86 -22.14
N LEU A 741 0.59 24.55 -22.28
CA LEU A 741 0.54 26.01 -22.17
C LEU A 741 1.03 26.49 -20.81
N LEU A 742 0.62 25.83 -19.73
CA LEU A 742 1.12 26.13 -18.39
C LEU A 742 2.64 25.95 -18.29
N THR A 743 3.18 24.89 -18.88
CA THR A 743 4.63 24.66 -18.96
C THR A 743 5.34 25.81 -19.69
N PHE A 744 4.79 26.31 -20.81
CA PHE A 744 5.34 27.48 -21.50
C PHE A 744 5.24 28.75 -20.67
N ILE A 745 4.11 29.00 -20.01
CA ILE A 745 3.92 30.17 -19.13
C ILE A 745 4.93 30.15 -17.97
N ARG A 746 5.15 29.00 -17.33
CA ARG A 746 6.15 28.85 -16.26
C ARG A 746 7.57 29.08 -16.78
N ALA A 747 7.93 28.47 -17.90
CA ALA A 747 9.25 28.62 -18.50
C ALA A 747 9.51 30.09 -18.89
N SER A 748 8.53 30.74 -19.51
CA SER A 748 8.58 32.16 -19.86
C SER A 748 8.64 33.05 -18.62
N TYR A 749 7.87 32.76 -17.57
CA TYR A 749 7.94 33.50 -16.30
C TYR A 749 9.36 33.48 -15.71
N ILE A 750 9.98 32.29 -15.59
CA ILE A 750 11.34 32.14 -15.07
C ILE A 750 12.35 32.88 -15.97
N ALA A 751 12.19 32.77 -17.30
CA ALA A 751 13.05 33.47 -18.25
C ALA A 751 12.93 34.99 -18.10
N PHE A 752 11.71 35.53 -18.04
CA PHE A 752 11.47 36.97 -17.87
C PHE A 752 11.94 37.49 -16.53
N GLU A 753 11.81 36.71 -15.45
CA GLU A 753 12.34 37.07 -14.14
C GLU A 753 13.86 37.20 -14.20
N LYS A 754 14.56 36.19 -14.75
CA LYS A 754 16.02 36.24 -14.93
C LYS A 754 16.47 37.37 -15.86
N ILE A 755 15.74 37.63 -16.94
CA ILE A 755 16.05 38.74 -17.85
C ILE A 755 15.86 40.06 -17.11
N SER A 756 14.76 40.24 -16.37
CA SER A 756 14.47 41.48 -15.64
C SER A 756 15.54 41.86 -14.60
N THR A 757 16.18 40.87 -13.97
CA THR A 757 17.27 41.10 -13.00
C THR A 757 18.61 41.38 -13.69
N ASN A 758 18.84 40.82 -14.88
CA ASN A 758 20.13 40.83 -15.57
C ASN A 758 20.08 41.52 -16.95
N ILE A 759 19.35 42.63 -17.07
CA ILE A 759 19.29 43.38 -18.34
C ILE A 759 20.66 44.00 -18.62
N GLN A 760 21.29 43.55 -19.70
CA GLN A 760 22.46 44.19 -20.29
C GLN A 760 22.00 45.13 -21.41
N ILE A 761 22.49 46.36 -21.38
CA ILE A 761 22.34 47.34 -22.45
C ILE A 761 23.71 47.42 -23.13
N ASP A 762 23.73 47.25 -24.44
CA ASP A 762 24.93 47.37 -25.25
C ASP A 762 25.34 48.85 -25.33
N ASP A 763 26.42 49.21 -24.65
CA ASP A 763 26.95 50.56 -24.64
C ASP A 763 27.45 50.96 -26.03
N GLN A 764 28.07 50.04 -26.76
CA GLN A 764 28.60 50.29 -28.10
C GLN A 764 27.51 50.77 -29.07
N THR A 765 26.34 50.14 -29.10
CA THR A 765 25.21 50.60 -29.94
C THR A 765 24.79 52.04 -29.60
N ILE A 766 24.75 52.40 -28.31
CA ILE A 766 24.41 53.78 -27.89
C ILE A 766 25.50 54.75 -28.33
N GLU A 767 26.77 54.38 -28.14
CA GLU A 767 27.90 55.21 -28.54
C GLU A 767 27.93 55.47 -30.04
N GLU A 768 27.70 54.44 -30.86
CA GLU A 768 27.63 54.55 -32.32
C GLU A 768 26.48 55.47 -32.75
N TYR A 769 25.34 55.38 -32.07
CA TYR A 769 24.18 56.24 -32.32
C TYR A 769 24.44 57.70 -31.94
N LEU A 770 25.05 57.94 -30.77
CA LEU A 770 25.45 59.28 -30.35
C LEU A 770 26.49 59.88 -31.32
N ALA A 771 27.48 59.08 -31.74
CA ALA A 771 28.49 59.51 -32.72
C ALA A 771 27.84 59.84 -34.07
N TYR A 772 26.84 59.08 -34.50
CA TYR A 772 26.06 59.38 -35.69
C TYR A 772 25.33 60.72 -35.57
N ILE A 773 24.61 60.95 -34.47
CA ILE A 773 23.93 62.24 -34.24
C ILE A 773 24.93 63.39 -34.31
N LYS A 774 26.07 63.29 -33.61
CA LYS A 774 27.09 64.33 -33.57
C LYS A 774 27.72 64.64 -34.94
N ARG A 775 27.73 63.67 -35.87
CA ARG A 775 28.19 63.89 -37.26
C ARG A 775 27.14 64.59 -38.12
N VAL A 776 25.87 64.33 -37.87
CA VAL A 776 24.76 64.88 -38.68
C VAL A 776 24.41 66.31 -38.25
N ILE A 777 24.61 66.63 -36.97
CA ILE A 777 24.20 67.90 -36.42
C ILE A 777 25.38 68.88 -36.29
N THR A 778 25.13 70.17 -36.52
CA THR A 778 26.09 71.25 -36.25
C THR A 778 25.64 72.01 -35.01
N TYR A 779 26.38 71.89 -33.90
CA TYR A 779 26.07 72.54 -32.61
C TYR A 779 27.36 72.75 -31.80
N PRO A 780 27.50 73.86 -31.04
CA PRO A 780 26.63 75.04 -31.09
C PRO A 780 26.90 75.84 -32.38
N ARG A 781 25.87 76.47 -32.95
CA ARG A 781 25.99 77.37 -34.10
C ARG A 781 26.33 78.79 -33.68
N ALA A 782 25.90 79.23 -32.49
CA ALA A 782 26.14 80.58 -31.97
C ALA A 782 27.60 80.83 -31.52
N THR A 783 28.59 80.26 -32.20
CA THR A 783 30.01 80.52 -31.93
C THR A 783 30.41 81.89 -32.45
N THR A 784 31.39 82.53 -31.81
CA THR A 784 31.92 83.84 -32.26
C THR A 784 32.40 83.80 -33.70
N SER A 785 33.04 82.69 -34.12
CA SER A 785 33.49 82.50 -35.50
C SER A 785 32.33 82.42 -36.49
N LYS A 786 31.24 81.71 -36.15
CA LYS A 786 30.10 81.56 -37.04
C LYS A 786 29.23 82.82 -37.09
N VAL A 787 29.02 83.49 -35.95
CA VAL A 787 28.40 84.82 -35.90
C VAL A 787 29.18 85.80 -36.78
N SER A 788 30.51 85.79 -36.67
CA SER A 788 31.40 86.60 -37.51
C SER A 788 31.26 86.26 -39.00
N GLU A 789 31.24 84.97 -39.36
CA GLU A 789 31.06 84.52 -40.74
C GLU A 789 29.72 84.96 -41.34
N GLU A 790 28.61 84.80 -40.60
CA GLU A 790 27.27 85.23 -41.02
C GLU A 790 27.18 86.77 -41.15
N VAL A 791 27.84 87.52 -40.25
CA VAL A 791 27.97 88.97 -40.41
C VAL A 791 28.71 89.31 -41.70
N ASP A 792 29.83 88.63 -41.99
CA ASP A 792 30.59 88.84 -43.21
C ASP A 792 29.84 88.44 -44.47
N GLU A 793 28.96 87.44 -44.38
CA GLU A 793 28.07 87.02 -45.46
C GLU A 793 26.97 88.06 -45.71
N ILE A 794 26.24 88.47 -44.68
CA ILE A 794 25.21 89.51 -44.77
C ILE A 794 25.79 90.84 -45.28
N LEU A 795 26.97 91.25 -44.78
CA LEU A 795 27.63 92.46 -45.26
C LEU A 795 28.03 92.35 -46.74
N ARG A 796 28.53 91.18 -47.16
CA ARG A 796 28.91 90.90 -48.55
C ARG A 796 27.72 90.86 -49.49
N GLU A 797 26.61 90.26 -49.08
CA GLU A 797 25.33 90.28 -49.82
C GLU A 797 24.82 91.73 -50.02
N ASN A 798 25.14 92.62 -49.08
CA ASN A 798 24.81 94.03 -49.14
C ASN A 798 25.91 94.90 -49.80
N ASN A 799 26.94 94.31 -50.41
CA ASN A 799 28.10 94.99 -51.02
C ASN A 799 28.83 95.94 -50.07
N ARG A 800 28.96 95.57 -48.78
CA ARG A 800 29.70 96.34 -47.77
C ARG A 800 30.79 95.49 -47.12
N SER A 801 31.89 96.14 -46.76
CA SER A 801 32.93 95.57 -45.89
C SER A 801 32.65 95.93 -44.42
N ARG A 802 33.23 95.19 -43.47
CA ARG A 802 33.20 95.58 -42.03
C ARG A 802 33.72 96.99 -41.80
N TRP A 803 34.66 97.45 -42.62
CA TRP A 803 35.22 98.81 -42.49
C TRP A 803 34.24 99.91 -42.93
N ASP A 804 33.19 99.56 -43.68
CA ASP A 804 32.18 100.49 -44.20
C ASP A 804 30.97 100.68 -43.26
N VAL A 805 30.97 99.99 -42.12
CA VAL A 805 29.86 99.98 -41.15
C VAL A 805 30.36 100.43 -39.79
N SER A 806 29.60 101.27 -39.08
CA SER A 806 29.99 101.71 -37.75
C SER A 806 30.06 100.52 -36.79
N LEU A 807 31.03 100.55 -35.87
CA LEU A 807 31.22 99.48 -34.89
C LEU A 807 29.95 99.19 -34.06
N SER A 808 29.14 100.22 -33.77
CA SER A 808 27.84 100.06 -33.11
C SER A 808 26.90 99.16 -33.91
N ASN A 809 26.79 99.39 -35.22
CA ASN A 809 25.87 98.65 -36.07
C ASN A 809 26.38 97.22 -36.31
N ILE A 810 27.70 97.00 -36.32
CA ILE A 810 28.29 95.66 -36.35
C ILE A 810 27.96 94.91 -35.05
N ASN A 811 28.12 95.54 -33.89
CA ASN A 811 27.80 94.93 -32.60
C ASN A 811 26.31 94.61 -32.47
N ASP A 812 25.42 95.49 -32.94
CA ASP A 812 23.98 95.27 -32.96
C ASP A 812 23.61 94.10 -33.90
N LEU A 813 24.22 94.05 -35.09
CA LEU A 813 24.04 92.96 -36.04
C LEU A 813 24.58 91.63 -35.50
N GLU A 814 25.78 91.61 -34.91
CA GLU A 814 26.34 90.45 -34.22
C GLU A 814 25.44 89.98 -33.08
N SER A 815 24.83 90.90 -32.33
CA SER A 815 23.92 90.57 -31.23
C SER A 815 22.60 89.98 -31.76
N SER A 816 22.04 90.53 -32.85
CA SER A 816 20.84 89.99 -33.51
C SER A 816 21.10 88.59 -34.07
N ILE A 817 22.17 88.41 -34.85
CA ILE A 817 22.54 87.11 -35.43
C ILE A 817 22.83 86.10 -34.33
N ARG A 818 23.52 86.52 -33.25
CA ARG A 818 23.76 85.64 -32.09
C ARG A 818 22.43 85.20 -31.45
N SER A 819 21.45 86.09 -31.32
CA SER A 819 20.12 85.73 -30.83
C SER A 819 19.42 84.72 -31.74
N ASP A 820 19.43 84.95 -33.06
CA ASP A 820 18.80 84.04 -34.03
C ASP A 820 19.48 82.66 -34.04
N LEU A 821 20.81 82.62 -33.94
CA LEU A 821 21.58 81.37 -33.85
C LEU A 821 21.33 80.64 -32.53
N ILE A 822 21.16 81.36 -31.41
CA ILE A 822 20.75 80.76 -30.12
C ILE A 822 19.36 80.12 -30.23
N ASP A 823 18.41 80.79 -30.87
CA ASP A 823 17.06 80.25 -31.09
C ASP A 823 17.08 78.99 -31.99
N LEU A 824 17.96 78.97 -33.00
CA LEU A 824 18.18 77.78 -33.84
C LEU A 824 18.85 76.64 -33.06
N ASP A 825 19.85 76.95 -32.23
CA ASP A 825 20.52 75.99 -31.35
C ASP A 825 19.51 75.36 -30.36
N GLU A 826 18.65 76.15 -29.75
CA GLU A 826 17.60 75.67 -28.84
C GLU A 826 16.57 74.76 -29.56
N LYS A 827 16.14 75.13 -30.77
CA LYS A 827 15.26 74.28 -31.60
C LYS A 827 15.95 72.96 -31.97
N GLN A 828 17.21 73.01 -32.37
CA GLN A 828 17.98 71.83 -32.75
C GLN A 828 18.24 70.93 -31.54
N LEU A 829 18.59 71.51 -30.39
CA LEU A 829 18.72 70.80 -29.12
C LEU A 829 17.41 70.10 -28.76
N SER A 830 16.26 70.78 -28.87
CA SER A 830 14.96 70.14 -28.62
C SER A 830 14.71 68.94 -29.54
N ILE A 831 15.05 69.03 -30.83
CA ILE A 831 14.91 67.91 -31.77
C ILE A 831 15.83 66.75 -31.37
N VAL A 832 17.09 67.02 -31.02
CA VAL A 832 18.04 65.99 -30.60
C VAL A 832 17.57 65.32 -29.31
N VAL A 833 17.06 66.09 -28.35
CA VAL A 833 16.44 65.58 -27.12
C VAL A 833 15.28 64.66 -27.47
N ASP A 834 14.37 65.06 -28.37
CA ASP A 834 13.24 64.23 -28.78
C ASP A 834 13.69 62.92 -29.43
N VAL A 835 14.65 62.98 -30.36
CA VAL A 835 15.19 61.80 -31.03
C VAL A 835 15.85 60.84 -30.05
N ILE A 836 16.70 61.34 -29.14
CA ILE A 836 17.38 60.53 -28.13
C ILE A 836 16.37 59.95 -27.14
N CYS A 837 15.42 60.75 -26.64
CA CYS A 837 14.38 60.29 -25.73
C CYS A 837 13.50 59.21 -26.33
N ILE A 838 13.10 59.35 -27.60
CA ILE A 838 12.31 58.34 -28.32
C ILE A 838 13.14 57.06 -28.52
N SER A 839 14.41 57.19 -28.93
CA SER A 839 15.27 56.05 -29.29
C SER A 839 15.64 55.19 -28.08
N PHE A 840 15.82 55.81 -26.91
CA PHE A 840 16.22 55.12 -25.67
C PHE A 840 15.13 55.08 -24.60
N HIS A 841 13.90 55.47 -24.97
CA HIS A 841 12.73 55.47 -24.11
C HIS A 841 12.92 56.18 -22.76
N CYS A 842 13.61 57.32 -22.76
CA CYS A 842 13.79 58.13 -21.56
C CYS A 842 12.79 59.31 -21.51
N GLU A 843 12.39 59.70 -20.29
CA GLU A 843 11.45 60.80 -20.09
C GLU A 843 12.12 62.14 -20.46
N LYS A 844 11.43 62.95 -21.27
CA LYS A 844 11.90 64.29 -21.63
C LYS A 844 11.84 65.18 -20.40
N ASN A 845 12.99 65.38 -19.75
CA ASN A 845 13.12 66.26 -18.59
C ASN A 845 14.36 67.16 -18.73
N SER A 846 14.47 68.15 -17.83
CA SER A 846 15.58 69.10 -17.83
C SER A 846 16.95 68.44 -17.61
N THR A 847 17.00 67.30 -16.91
CA THR A 847 18.23 66.53 -16.68
C THR A 847 18.77 65.93 -17.98
N VAL A 848 17.91 65.27 -18.78
CA VAL A 848 18.30 64.72 -20.08
C VAL A 848 18.73 65.84 -21.03
N LYS A 849 17.94 66.91 -21.09
CA LYS A 849 18.26 68.09 -21.91
C LYS A 849 19.66 68.62 -21.55
N ASN A 850 19.95 68.81 -20.27
CA ASN A 850 21.24 69.30 -19.78
C ASN A 850 22.40 68.34 -20.09
N HIS A 851 22.21 67.01 -19.98
CA HIS A 851 23.24 66.04 -20.36
C HIS A 851 23.53 66.06 -21.86
N ILE A 852 22.49 66.19 -22.70
CA ILE A 852 22.63 66.27 -24.15
C ILE A 852 23.32 67.58 -24.55
N GLU A 853 22.85 68.72 -24.03
CA GLU A 853 23.44 70.05 -24.25
C GLU A 853 24.94 70.04 -23.92
N LYS A 854 25.29 69.58 -22.72
CA LYS A 854 26.68 69.46 -22.29
C LYS A 854 27.53 68.51 -23.11
N TRP A 855 26.96 67.41 -23.62
CA TRP A 855 27.68 66.48 -24.50
C TRP A 855 27.93 67.07 -25.90
N LEU A 856 26.99 67.88 -26.39
CA LEU A 856 27.15 68.60 -27.65
C LEU A 856 28.19 69.71 -27.53
N ASP A 857 28.15 70.48 -26.44
CA ASP A 857 29.14 71.52 -26.15
C ASP A 857 30.52 70.94 -25.82
N TYR A 858 30.55 69.84 -25.08
CA TYR A 858 31.78 69.25 -24.54
C TYR A 858 31.80 67.72 -24.64
N ASP A 859 32.71 67.19 -25.46
CA ASP A 859 32.77 65.75 -25.73
C ASP A 859 33.03 64.88 -24.49
N TRP A 860 33.69 65.43 -23.46
CA TRP A 860 33.97 64.72 -22.21
C TRP A 860 32.72 64.39 -21.38
N HIS A 861 31.55 64.98 -21.69
CA HIS A 861 30.28 64.64 -21.05
C HIS A 861 29.58 63.40 -21.65
N LYS A 862 30.15 62.79 -22.70
CA LYS A 862 29.63 61.58 -23.36
C LYS A 862 29.34 60.45 -22.37
N ASP A 863 30.28 60.14 -21.48
CA ASP A 863 30.15 59.00 -20.54
C ASP A 863 28.99 59.17 -19.56
N ALA A 864 28.74 60.41 -19.13
CA ALA A 864 27.62 60.72 -18.24
C ALA A 864 26.27 60.55 -18.95
N LEU A 865 26.17 61.05 -20.20
CA LEU A 865 24.99 60.85 -21.04
C LEU A 865 24.79 59.36 -21.35
N LEU A 866 25.85 58.65 -21.73
CA LEU A 866 25.84 57.21 -22.01
C LEU A 866 25.30 56.43 -20.81
N LYS A 867 25.86 56.66 -19.61
CA LYS A 867 25.38 56.03 -18.38
C LYS A 867 23.90 56.32 -18.11
N PHE A 868 23.48 57.58 -18.27
CA PHE A 868 22.09 57.99 -18.10
C PHE A 868 21.15 57.26 -19.08
N LEU A 869 21.53 57.18 -20.36
CA LEU A 869 20.75 56.49 -21.39
C LEU A 869 20.71 54.98 -21.15
N MET A 870 21.82 54.38 -20.70
CA MET A 870 21.87 52.97 -20.31
C MET A 870 20.93 52.67 -19.14
N GLU A 871 20.95 53.49 -18.09
CA GLU A 871 20.07 53.34 -16.93
C GLU A 871 18.59 53.50 -17.35
N SER A 872 18.27 54.51 -18.17
CA SER A 872 16.90 54.72 -18.68
C SER A 872 16.42 53.56 -19.54
N ALA A 873 17.24 53.09 -20.48
CA ALA A 873 16.92 51.95 -21.34
C ALA A 873 16.76 50.66 -20.52
N LYS A 874 17.57 50.48 -19.48
CA LYS A 874 17.47 49.37 -18.53
C LYS A 874 16.15 49.43 -17.77
N GLU A 875 15.81 50.57 -17.17
CA GLU A 875 14.55 50.76 -16.44
C GLU A 875 13.34 50.52 -17.35
N TYR A 876 13.35 51.05 -18.56
CA TYR A 876 12.28 50.82 -19.54
C TYR A 876 12.09 49.34 -19.87
N ARG A 877 13.19 48.62 -20.15
CA ARG A 877 13.11 47.16 -20.38
C ARG A 877 12.66 46.41 -19.13
N GLN A 878 13.10 46.81 -17.93
CA GLN A 878 12.65 46.22 -16.67
C GLN A 878 11.14 46.42 -16.46
N GLN A 879 10.62 47.61 -16.78
CA GLN A 879 9.19 47.90 -16.72
C GLN A 879 8.37 47.03 -17.70
N LYS A 880 8.87 46.76 -18.91
CA LYS A 880 8.22 45.85 -19.86
C LYS A 880 8.06 44.44 -19.28
N TYR A 881 9.15 43.86 -18.77
CA TYR A 881 9.09 42.53 -18.16
C TYR A 881 8.29 42.50 -16.86
N SER A 882 8.36 43.55 -16.03
CA SER A 882 7.62 43.60 -14.77
C SER A 882 6.11 43.64 -15.00
N LYS A 883 5.63 44.29 -16.08
CA LYS A 883 4.20 44.23 -16.48
C LYS A 883 3.76 42.80 -16.77
N LEU A 884 4.50 42.04 -17.59
CA LEU A 884 4.20 40.63 -17.86
C LEU A 884 4.22 39.78 -16.58
N LEU A 885 5.25 39.93 -15.77
CA LEU A 885 5.38 39.19 -14.50
C LEU A 885 4.21 39.51 -13.56
N ASN A 886 3.75 40.76 -13.53
CA ASN A 886 2.60 41.18 -12.73
C ASN A 886 1.29 40.55 -13.24
N VAL A 887 1.06 40.46 -14.55
CA VAL A 887 -0.12 39.76 -15.11
C VAL A 887 -0.15 38.29 -14.68
N ILE A 888 0.99 37.59 -14.72
CA ILE A 888 1.07 36.19 -14.28
C ILE A 888 0.82 36.09 -12.76
N LYS A 889 1.38 37.00 -11.96
CA LYS A 889 1.18 37.00 -10.50
C LYS A 889 -0.27 37.29 -10.09
N THR A 890 -0.97 38.17 -10.81
CA THR A 890 -2.35 38.57 -10.46
C THR A 890 -3.43 37.58 -10.92
N THR A 891 -3.12 36.72 -11.89
CA THR A 891 -4.06 35.70 -12.40
C THR A 891 -4.25 34.54 -11.43
N GLY A 892 -3.36 34.33 -10.46
CA GLY A 892 -3.48 33.21 -9.50
C GLY A 892 -3.04 31.86 -10.09
N ILE A 893 -2.29 31.90 -11.21
CA ILE A 893 -1.68 30.70 -11.80
C ILE A 893 -0.70 30.11 -10.80
N ASN A 894 -0.80 28.80 -10.56
CA ASN A 894 0.16 28.12 -9.71
C ASN A 894 1.47 27.87 -10.48
N LEU A 895 2.47 28.71 -10.22
CA LEU A 895 3.81 28.59 -10.82
C LEU A 895 4.72 27.58 -10.11
N ASN A 896 4.35 27.16 -8.89
CA ASN A 896 5.22 26.39 -7.99
C ASN A 896 4.95 24.88 -8.00
N ALA A 897 3.93 24.40 -8.71
CA ALA A 897 3.65 22.96 -8.72
C ALA A 897 4.82 22.19 -9.34
N SER A 898 5.50 21.39 -8.52
CA SER A 898 6.61 20.57 -8.97
C SER A 898 6.10 19.18 -9.34
N ASP A 899 6.11 18.86 -10.64
CA ASP A 899 5.66 17.56 -11.16
C ASP A 899 6.70 16.44 -10.97
N ARG A 900 7.75 16.68 -10.17
CA ARG A 900 8.92 15.80 -10.11
C ARG A 900 8.68 14.47 -9.39
N ASN A 901 7.55 14.30 -8.71
CA ASN A 901 7.22 13.06 -7.98
C ASN A 901 5.74 12.69 -8.17
N LEU A 902 5.35 12.33 -9.39
CA LEU A 902 4.04 11.74 -9.66
C LEU A 902 4.02 10.30 -9.12
N LYS A 903 3.71 10.15 -7.83
CA LYS A 903 3.35 8.85 -7.24
C LYS A 903 1.84 8.73 -7.26
N LEU A 904 1.35 7.64 -7.86
CA LEU A 904 -0.05 7.25 -7.77
C LEU A 904 -0.41 7.12 -6.29
N ALA A 905 -1.47 7.81 -5.87
CA ALA A 905 -1.97 7.74 -4.51
C ALA A 905 -3.50 7.69 -4.53
N ASN A 906 -4.04 7.04 -3.50
CA ASN A 906 -5.47 6.91 -3.31
C ASN A 906 -6.00 8.16 -2.60
N THR A 907 -7.27 8.48 -2.83
CA THR A 907 -8.02 9.40 -1.98
C THR A 907 -8.17 8.75 -0.61
N LYS A 908 -7.61 9.34 0.45
CA LYS A 908 -7.72 8.77 1.81
C LYS A 908 -9.13 8.86 2.37
N ASP A 909 -9.88 9.88 1.96
CA ASP A 909 -11.14 10.27 2.59
C ASP A 909 -12.37 10.02 1.70
N GLU A 910 -12.18 9.57 0.45
CA GLU A 910 -13.26 9.40 -0.53
C GLU A 910 -13.23 8.03 -1.17
N CYS A 911 -14.41 7.56 -1.60
CA CYS A 911 -14.54 6.30 -2.32
C CYS A 911 -13.68 6.32 -3.59
N SER A 912 -12.68 5.43 -3.64
CA SER A 912 -11.82 5.23 -4.79
C SER A 912 -12.28 4.05 -5.66
N TRP A 913 -13.39 3.39 -5.30
CA TRP A 913 -13.80 2.16 -5.98
C TRP A 913 -14.71 2.43 -7.17
N ILE A 914 -14.41 1.75 -8.27
CA ILE A 914 -15.17 1.82 -9.52
C ILE A 914 -15.62 0.41 -9.89
N PRO A 915 -16.86 0.20 -10.37
CA PRO A 915 -17.32 -1.11 -10.80
C PRO A 915 -16.40 -1.66 -11.90
N ARG A 916 -15.88 -2.87 -11.68
CA ARG A 916 -14.95 -3.50 -12.60
C ARG A 916 -15.65 -3.86 -13.90
N ILE A 917 -15.01 -3.58 -15.03
CA ILE A 917 -15.47 -4.01 -16.36
C ILE A 917 -14.84 -5.37 -16.68
N PHE A 918 -15.66 -6.40 -16.88
CA PHE A 918 -15.19 -7.72 -17.32
C PHE A 918 -16.26 -8.43 -18.15
N LEU A 919 -15.85 -9.48 -18.87
CA LEU A 919 -16.78 -10.34 -19.60
C LEU A 919 -17.25 -11.48 -18.69
N LYS A 920 -18.56 -11.67 -18.58
CA LYS A 920 -19.23 -12.66 -17.71
C LYS A 920 -18.67 -14.09 -17.83
N ASN A 921 -18.07 -14.45 -18.97
CA ASN A 921 -17.56 -15.80 -19.26
C ASN A 921 -16.03 -15.89 -19.43
N ALA A 922 -15.30 -14.78 -19.34
CA ALA A 922 -13.85 -14.81 -19.51
C ALA A 922 -13.17 -14.97 -18.14
N GLN A 923 -12.87 -16.23 -17.76
CA GLN A 923 -12.19 -16.56 -16.50
C GLN A 923 -10.79 -15.92 -16.33
N LYS A 924 -10.23 -15.27 -17.37
CA LYS A 924 -8.86 -14.76 -17.40
C LYS A 924 -8.69 -13.32 -17.89
N SER A 925 -9.71 -12.69 -18.49
CA SER A 925 -9.51 -11.37 -19.09
C SER A 925 -9.79 -10.29 -18.06
N VAL A 926 -8.78 -9.94 -17.28
CA VAL A 926 -8.86 -8.72 -16.49
C VAL A 926 -7.95 -7.70 -17.09
N ILE A 927 -8.56 -6.65 -17.64
CA ILE A 927 -7.82 -5.47 -18.05
C ILE A 927 -7.66 -4.56 -16.85
N TYR A 928 -6.41 -4.36 -16.46
CA TYR A 928 -5.97 -3.26 -15.61
C TYR A 928 -5.14 -2.28 -16.45
N GLY A 929 -4.73 -1.17 -15.86
CA GLY A 929 -3.87 -0.19 -16.50
C GLY A 929 -4.38 1.22 -16.30
N GLY A 930 -4.13 2.11 -17.26
CA GLY A 930 -4.40 3.51 -17.02
C GLY A 930 -4.08 4.46 -18.17
N ILE A 931 -3.91 5.72 -17.82
CA ILE A 931 -3.52 6.81 -18.71
C ILE A 931 -2.25 7.46 -18.15
N SER A 932 -1.25 7.65 -18.99
CA SER A 932 -0.05 8.43 -18.66
C SER A 932 0.11 9.57 -19.65
N LEU A 933 -0.20 10.78 -19.21
CA LEU A 933 -0.10 12.03 -19.97
C LEU A 933 1.09 12.85 -19.49
N GLN A 934 2.27 12.23 -19.56
CA GLN A 934 3.52 12.93 -19.33
C GLN A 934 3.89 13.72 -20.59
N GLN A 935 4.07 15.02 -20.44
CA GLN A 935 4.46 15.87 -21.55
C GLN A 935 5.89 15.57 -22.00
N LYS A 936 6.03 15.23 -23.28
CA LYS A 936 7.33 15.22 -23.97
C LYS A 936 7.31 16.32 -25.01
N LEU A 937 7.72 17.52 -24.59
CA LEU A 937 7.72 18.71 -25.46
C LEU A 937 8.92 18.67 -26.42
N VAL A 938 8.66 18.71 -27.72
CA VAL A 938 9.70 18.71 -28.76
C VAL A 938 9.54 19.93 -29.65
N ARG A 939 10.60 20.73 -29.78
CA ARG A 939 10.57 21.94 -30.62
C ARG A 939 10.74 21.57 -32.10
N GLU A 940 9.79 21.97 -32.94
CA GLU A 940 9.89 21.89 -34.39
C GLU A 940 10.39 23.21 -35.00
N SER A 941 10.92 23.11 -36.22
CA SER A 941 11.19 24.29 -37.05
C SER A 941 9.87 24.94 -37.49
N PRO A 942 9.80 26.29 -37.52
CA PRO A 942 8.58 26.99 -37.86
C PRO A 942 8.15 26.66 -39.29
N LYS A 943 6.90 26.21 -39.46
CA LYS A 943 6.27 25.97 -40.76
C LYS A 943 5.40 27.19 -41.09
N SER A 944 5.40 27.64 -42.34
CA SER A 944 4.70 28.86 -42.77
C SER A 944 3.16 28.76 -42.82
N GLN A 945 2.54 27.95 -41.95
CA GLN A 945 1.10 27.77 -41.93
C GLN A 945 0.40 28.82 -41.05
N THR A 946 -0.44 29.63 -41.67
CA THR A 946 -1.39 30.49 -40.96
C THR A 946 -2.47 29.62 -40.31
N ARG A 947 -2.51 29.59 -38.97
CA ARG A 947 -3.54 28.89 -38.20
C ARG A 947 -4.63 29.88 -37.81
N SER A 948 -5.89 29.55 -38.08
CA SER A 948 -7.03 30.32 -37.58
C SER A 948 -7.17 30.10 -36.07
N SER A 949 -6.98 31.15 -35.28
CA SER A 949 -7.16 31.12 -33.82
C SER A 949 -7.76 32.42 -33.32
N ILE A 950 -8.56 32.35 -32.28
CA ILE A 950 -9.02 33.51 -31.50
C ILE A 950 -8.10 33.65 -30.29
N ALA A 951 -7.69 34.87 -30.02
CA ALA A 951 -6.80 35.20 -28.92
C ALA A 951 -7.62 35.76 -27.75
N PHE A 952 -7.50 35.13 -26.59
CA PHE A 952 -8.16 35.55 -25.36
C PHE A 952 -7.13 36.12 -24.40
N ASP A 953 -7.39 37.32 -23.86
CA ASP A 953 -6.54 37.90 -22.84
C ASP A 953 -6.63 37.09 -21.54
N LEU A 954 -5.47 36.74 -20.99
CA LEU A 954 -5.37 35.90 -19.80
C LEU A 954 -6.00 36.57 -18.56
N ALA A 955 -5.78 37.87 -18.37
CA ALA A 955 -6.34 38.59 -17.23
C ALA A 955 -7.88 38.71 -17.36
N GLU A 956 -8.36 38.94 -18.58
CA GLU A 956 -9.80 38.97 -18.87
C GLU A 956 -10.47 37.61 -18.64
N LEU A 957 -9.86 36.50 -19.08
CA LEU A 957 -10.38 35.15 -18.85
C LEU A 957 -10.55 34.86 -17.35
N PHE A 958 -9.55 35.17 -16.53
CA PHE A 958 -9.64 34.99 -15.08
C PHE A 958 -10.66 35.92 -14.42
N LYS A 959 -10.89 37.11 -14.97
CA LYS A 959 -11.96 38.00 -14.52
C LYS A 959 -13.34 37.44 -14.83
N ILE A 960 -13.53 36.87 -16.02
CA ILE A 960 -14.77 36.16 -16.41
C ILE A 960 -15.01 34.97 -15.49
N ALA A 961 -13.97 34.20 -15.18
CA ALA A 961 -14.07 33.05 -14.29
C ALA A 961 -14.44 33.44 -12.84
N LYS A 962 -13.83 34.50 -12.30
CA LYS A 962 -14.12 34.99 -10.93
C LYS A 962 -15.51 35.61 -10.74
N THR A 963 -16.15 36.06 -11.82
CA THR A 963 -17.47 36.70 -11.76
C THR A 963 -18.61 35.69 -11.81
N LYS A 964 -18.33 34.48 -12.29
CA LYS A 964 -19.21 33.32 -12.13
C LYS A 964 -18.98 32.68 -10.77
#